data_AF-A0A7Y5SBU3-F1
#
_entry.id   AF-A0A7Y5SBU3-F1
#
_cell.length_a   1.000
_cell.length_b   1.000
_cell.length_c   1.000
_cell.angle_alpha   90.00
_cell.angle_beta   90.00
_cell.angle_gamma   90.00
#
_symmetry.space_group_name_H-M   'P 1'
#
loop_
_entity.id
_entity.type
_entity.pdbx_description
1 polymer ?
#
loop_
_entity_poly.entity_id
_entity_poly.type
_entity_poly.pdbx_seq_one_letter_code
_entity_poly.pdbx_strand_id
1 'polypeptide(L)'
;MNLRFFHAVAAMLAMSVAAGARAQCEGWLPGEGVPGLDGAAYCELSWDPDGAGPEHPLLVVGGSFWIAGSDVCRNIAAWDGESWRALDIGMDAPVYALAEYQGDLVAAGSFTSAGGVSTSMIARWDGTSWSALGGGFSGAVFPETPAVYALAVNGNTLVAAGTFTTAENLPASRVASWDGSAWHEMGAGLPSLVNALCFYHNEVYAAANTITRWNGTSWQALPSGLNNFAYAMTVYGDELVATGAFTLAGNKVANRIAAWNGSSWRALSSGINNPGYALHAMGNQLVVAGAFTSAGGQAADSVAAWNGASWQAMGDGMNASVYGLASIDGRVFAGGDFFIADGVSAFGVSEFINTEWTPVGTGKDGPVQAMTIYEGDVVAGGYFTGGGGNSTNLVARWNGATWSPMGSGMAGSVYPSVFALTTHNGQLIAGGDFTSADGNETNYIARWDGSTWLPIGQGFDDAVFALTSFNGELIAGGAFVTGDGQTAQRIARWDGSAWQPMGGMDGPVRALAVYNGELIAAGDFVLIDGVPCNNIARWNGSYWEPLWTGTDGTISALAVYNGALIAGGEFQSAGGNSASFVAKWNGSFWSPLSLGMDAPVRAMTVYNGALIAGGEFTIAGLNPAYGVARWNGVEWRPLSIGLNNYVYSLAVHGGELLAGGDFTLADALVSANFARWADEASPWIADQPDDTIANTGSTLTLCASPAQGIAGVQFQWLRNGVAIQNGAGGASAGGGVVSGASGVVDLTTGAGLTLSIGGVKASDSGAYSVAISNSCGSGESAAASVTVGTFCPADFNRDGFVNGNDYDLFAEAFDQGSQAADFDLNGFVNGNDYDLFAEAFDVGC
;
A
#
# COMPACT_ATOMS: atom_id res chain seq x y z
N MET A 1 2.29 51.15 44.15
CA MET A 1 1.30 50.15 44.61
C MET A 1 0.00 50.51 43.91
N ASN A 2 -0.56 49.58 43.11
CA ASN A 2 -1.60 49.74 42.07
C ASN A 2 -1.09 49.86 40.62
N LEU A 3 -1.87 49.18 39.74
CA LEU A 3 -1.96 49.28 38.27
C LEU A 3 -0.92 48.55 37.40
N ARG A 4 -0.79 47.21 37.49
CA ARG A 4 -0.35 46.33 36.36
C ARG A 4 -0.70 44.85 36.61
N PHE A 5 -1.98 44.44 36.60
CA PHE A 5 -2.33 43.00 36.69
C PHE A 5 -3.66 42.60 36.03
N PHE A 6 -4.14 43.34 35.02
CA PHE A 6 -5.42 43.02 34.35
C PHE A 6 -5.36 43.03 32.81
N HIS A 7 -4.19 42.80 32.20
CA HIS A 7 -4.07 42.65 30.74
C HIS A 7 -3.40 41.33 30.28
N ALA A 8 -3.22 40.35 31.17
CA ALA A 8 -2.52 39.09 30.84
C ALA A 8 -3.40 37.83 30.87
N VAL A 9 -4.70 37.93 31.19
CA VAL A 9 -5.58 36.74 31.34
C VAL A 9 -6.70 36.69 30.28
N ALA A 10 -6.92 37.76 29.51
CA ALA A 10 -7.90 37.78 28.40
C ALA A 10 -7.29 37.39 27.03
N ALA A 11 -5.98 37.19 26.93
CA ALA A 11 -5.29 36.82 25.68
C ALA A 11 -5.00 35.31 25.54
N MET A 12 -5.31 34.49 26.55
CA MET A 12 -5.11 33.03 26.53
C MET A 12 -6.40 32.20 26.36
N LEU A 13 -7.57 32.83 26.22
CA LEU A 13 -8.86 32.13 26.01
C LEU A 13 -9.56 32.48 24.69
N ALA A 14 -8.83 33.07 23.74
CA ALA A 14 -9.33 33.40 22.39
C ALA A 14 -8.41 32.88 21.26
N MET A 15 -7.65 31.80 21.51
CA MET A 15 -6.88 31.07 20.48
C MET A 15 -7.49 29.69 20.14
N SER A 16 -8.80 29.55 20.29
CA SER A 16 -9.56 28.41 19.77
C SER A 16 -10.86 28.93 19.16
N VAL A 17 -10.74 29.49 17.96
CA VAL A 17 -11.57 29.37 16.74
C VAL A 17 -11.16 30.53 15.82
N ALA A 18 -9.87 30.66 15.55
CA ALA A 18 -9.47 31.08 14.22
C ALA A 18 -8.94 29.81 13.60
N ALA A 19 -9.78 29.11 12.84
CA ALA A 19 -9.26 28.37 11.71
C ALA A 19 -8.47 29.42 10.93
N GLY A 20 -7.16 29.50 11.17
CA GLY A 20 -6.28 30.14 10.22
C GLY A 20 -6.68 29.52 8.90
N ALA A 21 -7.04 30.35 7.93
CA ALA A 21 -7.14 29.88 6.57
C ALA A 21 -5.85 29.10 6.36
N ARG A 22 -5.93 27.75 6.31
CA ARG A 22 -4.81 26.95 5.80
C ARG A 22 -4.46 27.66 4.50
N ALA A 23 -3.17 27.90 4.24
CA ALA A 23 -2.78 28.25 2.88
C ALA A 23 -3.42 27.17 2.02
N GLN A 24 -4.49 27.50 1.27
CA GLN A 24 -5.45 26.52 0.73
C GLN A 24 -4.80 25.61 -0.34
N CYS A 25 -3.48 25.74 -0.51
CA CYS A 25 -2.66 25.19 -1.57
C CYS A 25 -1.38 24.50 -1.05
N GLU A 26 -1.01 24.56 0.23
CA GLU A 26 0.17 23.86 0.77
C GLU A 26 -0.29 22.63 1.58
N GLY A 27 0.17 21.43 1.20
CA GLY A 27 -0.18 20.20 1.91
C GLY A 27 0.18 18.91 1.19
N TRP A 28 0.05 17.80 1.91
CA TRP A 28 0.09 16.46 1.32
C TRP A 28 -1.19 16.22 0.51
N LEU A 29 -1.02 15.59 -0.66
CA LEU A 29 -2.12 15.16 -1.50
C LEU A 29 -2.58 13.75 -1.08
N PRO A 30 -3.88 13.40 -1.24
CA PRO A 30 -4.35 12.03 -1.02
C PRO A 30 -3.58 11.03 -1.89
N GLY A 31 -3.31 9.85 -1.34
CA GLY A 31 -2.64 8.77 -2.04
C GLY A 31 -3.50 7.51 -2.10
N GLU A 32 -2.86 6.40 -2.45
CA GLU A 32 -3.49 5.08 -2.49
C GLU A 32 -3.59 4.46 -1.09
N GLY A 33 -4.53 3.55 -0.92
CA GLY A 33 -4.71 2.73 0.28
C GLY A 33 -3.71 1.59 0.45
N VAL A 34 -3.96 0.75 1.46
CA VAL A 34 -3.29 -0.56 1.65
C VAL A 34 -4.16 -1.69 1.09
N PRO A 35 -3.61 -2.82 0.59
CA PRO A 35 -4.42 -3.91 0.01
C PRO A 35 -5.39 -4.61 0.96
N GLY A 36 -5.30 -4.36 2.26
CA GLY A 36 -6.14 -4.92 3.31
C GLY A 36 -6.19 -3.97 4.50
N LEU A 37 -5.50 -4.30 5.59
CA LEU A 37 -5.41 -3.51 6.83
C LEU A 37 -3.98 -3.06 7.11
N ASP A 38 -3.79 -1.93 7.79
CA ASP A 38 -2.47 -1.52 8.28
C ASP A 38 -2.09 -2.12 9.66
N GLY A 39 -2.82 -3.15 10.10
CA GLY A 39 -2.64 -3.80 11.39
C GLY A 39 -3.34 -5.15 11.47
N ALA A 40 -3.38 -5.71 12.68
CA ALA A 40 -3.89 -7.07 12.89
C ALA A 40 -5.42 -7.13 12.93
N ALA A 41 -6.02 -8.07 12.21
CA ALA A 41 -7.39 -8.49 12.41
C ALA A 41 -7.46 -9.57 13.51
N TYR A 42 -8.31 -9.38 14.52
CA TYR A 42 -8.46 -10.32 15.62
C TYR A 42 -9.76 -11.12 15.54
N CYS A 43 -10.77 -10.60 14.84
CA CYS A 43 -12.06 -11.26 14.68
C CYS A 43 -12.74 -10.78 13.40
N GLU A 44 -13.51 -11.65 12.77
CA GLU A 44 -14.38 -11.30 11.65
C GLU A 44 -15.77 -11.91 11.83
N LEU A 45 -16.75 -11.30 11.15
CA LEU A 45 -18.14 -11.73 11.15
C LEU A 45 -18.78 -11.39 9.81
N SER A 46 -19.58 -12.30 9.27
CA SER A 46 -20.56 -11.96 8.23
C SER A 46 -21.75 -11.28 8.90
N TRP A 47 -22.04 -10.03 8.56
CA TRP A 47 -23.17 -9.28 9.11
C TRP A 47 -24.06 -8.75 7.99
N ASP A 48 -25.35 -9.01 8.11
CA ASP A 48 -26.36 -8.58 7.15
C ASP A 48 -27.19 -7.43 7.72
N PRO A 49 -27.00 -6.18 7.25
CA PRO A 49 -27.66 -5.00 7.82
C PRO A 49 -29.18 -4.98 7.63
N ASP A 50 -29.72 -5.62 6.59
CA ASP A 50 -31.16 -5.66 6.31
C ASP A 50 -31.77 -7.07 6.45
N GLY A 51 -30.95 -8.07 6.75
CA GLY A 51 -31.34 -9.45 6.97
C GLY A 51 -31.69 -10.13 5.65
N ALA A 52 -32.86 -10.75 5.52
CA ALA A 52 -33.23 -11.38 4.25
C ALA A 52 -33.63 -10.38 3.13
N GLY A 53 -33.15 -9.14 3.22
CA GLY A 53 -33.43 -8.05 2.28
C GLY A 53 -32.56 -8.12 1.02
N PRO A 54 -32.59 -7.06 0.19
CA PRO A 54 -31.79 -6.99 -1.03
C PRO A 54 -30.31 -6.70 -0.80
N GLU A 55 -29.89 -6.20 0.36
CA GLU A 55 -28.47 -5.95 0.62
C GLU A 55 -27.70 -7.26 0.80
N HIS A 56 -26.44 -7.27 0.36
CA HIS A 56 -25.57 -8.42 0.54
C HIS A 56 -24.93 -8.38 1.93
N PRO A 57 -24.69 -9.55 2.57
CA PRO A 57 -23.94 -9.60 3.80
C PRO A 57 -22.55 -8.98 3.65
N LEU A 58 -22.17 -8.18 4.64
CA LEU A 58 -20.88 -7.53 4.73
C LEU A 58 -19.91 -8.40 5.53
N LEU A 59 -18.63 -8.40 5.17
CA LEU A 59 -17.58 -8.88 6.06
C LEU A 59 -17.21 -7.74 7.02
N VAL A 60 -17.46 -7.92 8.31
CA VAL A 60 -17.01 -7.00 9.34
C VAL A 60 -15.76 -7.55 10.00
N VAL A 61 -14.72 -6.72 10.10
CA VAL A 61 -13.44 -7.07 10.71
C VAL A 61 -13.18 -6.16 11.90
N GLY A 62 -12.82 -6.75 13.03
CA GLY A 62 -12.43 -6.06 14.26
C GLY A 62 -11.01 -6.45 14.66
N GLY A 63 -10.21 -5.49 15.12
CA GLY A 63 -8.82 -5.75 15.44
C GLY A 63 -8.08 -4.55 16.00
N SER A 64 -6.77 -4.51 15.76
CA SER A 64 -5.86 -3.42 16.09
C SER A 64 -5.25 -2.85 14.81
N PHE A 65 -6.00 -1.97 14.15
CA PHE A 65 -5.62 -1.32 12.89
C PHE A 65 -6.25 0.07 12.81
N TRP A 66 -5.73 0.93 11.95
CA TRP A 66 -6.24 2.29 11.74
C TRP A 66 -6.89 2.47 10.37
N ILE A 67 -6.36 1.79 9.35
CA ILE A 67 -6.76 1.91 7.95
C ILE A 67 -7.22 0.54 7.43
N ALA A 68 -8.26 0.56 6.61
CA ALA A 68 -8.67 -0.56 5.76
C ALA A 68 -8.84 -0.03 4.32
N GLY A 69 -8.09 -0.58 3.36
CA GLY A 69 -8.10 -0.03 2.00
C GLY A 69 -7.65 1.42 1.96
N SER A 70 -8.51 2.27 1.39
CA SER A 70 -8.38 3.73 1.30
C SER A 70 -8.94 4.49 2.50
N ASP A 71 -9.54 3.80 3.48
CA ASP A 71 -10.40 4.42 4.48
C ASP A 71 -9.83 4.32 5.90
N VAL A 72 -9.93 5.42 6.63
CA VAL A 72 -9.59 5.47 8.07
C VAL A 72 -10.74 4.87 8.87
N CYS A 73 -10.60 3.62 9.30
CA CYS A 73 -11.67 2.83 9.91
C CYS A 73 -11.55 2.69 11.45
N ARG A 74 -10.33 2.78 12.00
CA ARG A 74 -10.04 2.68 13.46
C ARG A 74 -10.64 1.44 14.14
N ASN A 75 -9.88 0.34 14.11
CA ASN A 75 -10.11 -0.93 14.82
C ASN A 75 -11.36 -1.72 14.40
N ILE A 76 -12.22 -1.17 13.53
CA ILE A 76 -13.37 -1.87 12.96
C ILE A 76 -13.66 -1.38 11.54
N ALA A 77 -13.87 -2.30 10.59
CA ALA A 77 -14.17 -1.99 9.19
C ALA A 77 -15.19 -2.98 8.62
N ALA A 78 -15.95 -2.55 7.62
CA ALA A 78 -16.86 -3.42 6.87
C ALA A 78 -16.46 -3.47 5.39
N TRP A 79 -16.52 -4.65 4.78
CA TRP A 79 -16.25 -4.88 3.36
C TRP A 79 -17.54 -5.33 2.68
N ASP A 80 -17.90 -4.65 1.59
CA ASP A 80 -19.14 -4.88 0.84
C ASP A 80 -18.97 -5.79 -0.39
N GLY A 81 -17.78 -6.30 -0.63
CA GLY A 81 -17.42 -7.06 -1.83
C GLY A 81 -16.58 -6.26 -2.83
N GLU A 82 -16.60 -4.93 -2.74
CA GLU A 82 -15.89 -4.03 -3.66
C GLU A 82 -14.98 -3.04 -2.93
N SER A 83 -15.40 -2.55 -1.76
CA SER A 83 -14.73 -1.50 -1.02
C SER A 83 -14.83 -1.66 0.49
N TRP A 84 -13.80 -1.18 1.20
CA TRP A 84 -13.83 -1.04 2.64
C TRP A 84 -14.66 0.18 3.04
N ARG A 85 -15.34 0.09 4.17
CA ARG A 85 -16.16 1.16 4.75
C ARG A 85 -15.87 1.30 6.23
N ALA A 86 -15.68 2.54 6.65
CA ALA A 86 -15.63 2.87 8.07
C ALA A 86 -17.03 2.77 8.70
N LEU A 87 -17.10 2.24 9.91
CA LEU A 87 -18.32 2.26 10.72
C LEU A 87 -18.26 3.47 11.66
N ASP A 88 -18.65 4.63 11.13
CA ASP A 88 -18.53 5.95 11.77
C ASP A 88 -17.05 6.26 12.13
N ILE A 89 -16.78 6.95 13.24
CA ILE A 89 -15.41 7.27 13.70
C ILE A 89 -14.59 6.00 14.04
N GLY A 90 -15.24 4.86 14.30
CA GLY A 90 -14.62 3.60 14.75
C GLY A 90 -14.46 3.50 16.26
N MET A 91 -13.46 2.75 16.73
CA MET A 91 -13.20 2.47 18.15
C MET A 91 -11.86 3.07 18.62
N ASP A 92 -11.79 3.50 19.88
CA ASP A 92 -10.57 4.08 20.47
C ASP A 92 -9.52 3.06 20.96
N ALA A 93 -9.87 1.77 20.97
CA ALA A 93 -8.97 0.66 21.28
C ALA A 93 -9.39 -0.61 20.52
N PRO A 94 -8.59 -1.70 20.57
CA PRO A 94 -8.85 -2.90 19.79
C PRO A 94 -10.20 -3.58 20.05
N VAL A 95 -10.75 -4.17 19.00
CA VAL A 95 -11.93 -5.05 19.01
C VAL A 95 -11.45 -6.50 18.98
N TYR A 96 -11.93 -7.32 19.91
CA TYR A 96 -11.55 -8.74 20.04
C TYR A 96 -12.67 -9.71 19.69
N ALA A 97 -13.93 -9.27 19.71
CA ALA A 97 -15.07 -10.10 19.37
C ALA A 97 -16.17 -9.31 18.68
N LEU A 98 -16.80 -9.95 17.71
CA LEU A 98 -17.98 -9.48 16.98
C LEU A 98 -19.10 -10.51 17.11
N ALA A 99 -20.34 -10.05 17.17
CA ALA A 99 -21.52 -10.91 17.07
C ALA A 99 -22.69 -10.15 16.45
N GLU A 100 -23.59 -10.87 15.78
CA GLU A 100 -24.89 -10.33 15.38
C GLU A 100 -25.90 -10.61 16.51
N TYR A 101 -26.60 -9.56 16.96
CA TYR A 101 -27.65 -9.67 17.98
C TYR A 101 -28.89 -8.88 17.56
N GLN A 102 -29.95 -9.61 17.20
CA GLN A 102 -31.23 -9.05 16.74
C GLN A 102 -31.08 -8.12 15.52
N GLY A 103 -30.27 -8.52 14.53
CA GLY A 103 -29.98 -7.75 13.31
C GLY A 103 -28.88 -6.70 13.47
N ASP A 104 -28.55 -6.31 14.70
CA ASP A 104 -27.48 -5.36 14.96
C ASP A 104 -26.13 -6.03 15.12
N LEU A 105 -25.09 -5.32 14.69
CA LEU A 105 -23.71 -5.68 14.95
C LEU A 105 -23.34 -5.29 16.39
N VAL A 106 -22.77 -6.23 17.13
CA VAL A 106 -22.21 -6.00 18.47
C VAL A 106 -20.70 -6.17 18.41
N ALA A 107 -19.98 -5.13 18.81
CA ALA A 107 -18.52 -5.17 18.95
C ALA A 107 -18.14 -5.18 20.43
N ALA A 108 -17.11 -5.96 20.78
CA ALA A 108 -16.57 -6.01 22.13
C ALA A 108 -15.04 -6.10 22.12
N GLY A 109 -14.40 -5.51 23.12
CA GLY A 109 -12.95 -5.38 23.15
C GLY A 109 -12.44 -4.69 24.41
N SER A 110 -11.43 -3.84 24.27
CA SER A 110 -10.88 -3.01 25.36
C SER A 110 -11.18 -1.50 25.21
N PHE A 111 -12.07 -1.13 24.27
CA PHE A 111 -12.39 0.26 23.95
C PHE A 111 -13.30 0.93 24.98
N THR A 112 -13.19 2.25 25.08
CA THR A 112 -14.02 3.13 25.92
C THR A 112 -14.89 4.11 25.13
N SER A 113 -14.76 4.10 23.80
CA SER A 113 -15.55 4.91 22.89
C SER A 113 -15.81 4.16 21.57
N ALA A 114 -17.04 4.26 21.07
CA ALA A 114 -17.48 3.72 19.78
C ALA A 114 -18.24 4.81 19.01
N GLY A 115 -17.77 5.22 17.84
CA GLY A 115 -18.39 6.33 17.09
C GLY A 115 -18.42 7.66 17.86
N GLY A 116 -17.49 7.86 18.80
CA GLY A 116 -17.51 9.01 19.72
C GLY A 116 -18.51 8.90 20.88
N VAL A 117 -19.29 7.82 20.94
CA VAL A 117 -20.18 7.50 22.07
C VAL A 117 -19.39 6.81 23.16
N SER A 118 -19.44 7.36 24.38
CA SER A 118 -18.81 6.73 25.54
C SER A 118 -19.50 5.41 25.86
N THR A 119 -18.70 4.36 25.95
CA THR A 119 -19.14 3.01 26.29
C THR A 119 -18.05 2.30 27.09
N SER A 120 -18.29 1.07 27.55
CA SER A 120 -17.30 0.31 28.31
C SER A 120 -17.19 -1.10 27.78
N MET A 121 -16.21 -1.32 26.89
CA MET A 121 -15.80 -2.61 26.31
C MET A 121 -16.82 -3.33 25.43
N ILE A 122 -18.01 -2.77 25.21
CA ILE A 122 -19.04 -3.34 24.34
C ILE A 122 -19.94 -2.24 23.73
N ALA A 123 -20.28 -2.33 22.45
CA ALA A 123 -21.17 -1.39 21.77
C ALA A 123 -22.01 -2.10 20.70
N ARG A 124 -23.15 -1.49 20.36
CA ARG A 124 -24.10 -1.99 19.35
C ARG A 124 -24.21 -0.96 18.21
N TRP A 125 -24.19 -1.45 16.98
CA TRP A 125 -24.37 -0.71 15.74
C TRP A 125 -25.67 -1.13 15.06
N ASP A 126 -26.55 -0.15 14.84
CA ASP A 126 -27.91 -0.34 14.30
C ASP A 126 -28.00 -0.24 12.77
N GLY A 127 -26.85 -0.23 12.09
CA GLY A 127 -26.76 0.08 10.66
C GLY A 127 -26.36 1.52 10.39
N THR A 128 -26.55 2.43 11.35
CA THR A 128 -26.34 3.86 11.14
C THR A 128 -25.52 4.55 12.23
N SER A 129 -25.59 4.09 13.47
CA SER A 129 -24.91 4.73 14.60
C SER A 129 -24.52 3.74 15.70
N TRP A 130 -23.43 4.06 16.39
CA TRP A 130 -23.00 3.32 17.58
C TRP A 130 -23.78 3.76 18.81
N SER A 131 -24.10 2.80 19.67
CA SER A 131 -24.69 3.02 20.99
C SER A 131 -24.08 2.09 22.03
N ALA A 132 -24.06 2.51 23.29
CA ALA A 132 -23.63 1.67 24.40
C ALA A 132 -24.64 0.54 24.64
N LEU A 133 -24.15 -0.68 24.91
CA LEU A 133 -24.99 -1.83 25.25
C LEU A 133 -25.09 -1.98 26.78
N GLY A 134 -26.11 -1.34 27.36
CA GLY A 134 -26.24 -1.21 28.81
C GLY A 134 -25.12 -0.35 29.43
N GLY A 135 -24.76 -0.62 30.67
CA GLY A 135 -23.63 0.03 31.36
C GLY A 135 -22.24 -0.51 31.01
N GLY A 136 -22.14 -1.55 30.18
CA GLY A 136 -20.89 -2.19 29.77
C GLY A 136 -20.14 -2.91 30.89
N PHE A 137 -18.82 -3.05 30.77
CA PHE A 137 -17.99 -3.84 31.69
C PHE A 137 -16.86 -3.04 32.33
N SER A 138 -16.42 -3.44 33.53
CA SER A 138 -15.25 -2.83 34.18
C SER A 138 -14.53 -3.76 35.15
N GLY A 139 -13.35 -3.30 35.61
CA GLY A 139 -12.47 -4.03 36.53
C GLY A 139 -11.78 -5.23 35.89
N ALA A 140 -10.69 -5.71 36.49
CA ALA A 140 -10.01 -6.95 36.09
C ALA A 140 -9.18 -7.48 37.27
N VAL A 141 -8.83 -8.76 37.22
CA VAL A 141 -7.95 -9.38 38.22
C VAL A 141 -6.49 -9.19 37.77
N PHE A 142 -5.70 -8.42 38.53
CA PHE A 142 -4.27 -8.20 38.22
C PHE A 142 -3.52 -9.53 38.03
N PRO A 143 -2.69 -9.68 36.98
CA PRO A 143 -2.17 -8.65 36.07
C PRO A 143 -2.99 -8.40 34.78
N GLU A 144 -4.21 -8.92 34.69
CA GLU A 144 -5.06 -8.79 33.49
C GLU A 144 -5.51 -7.34 33.27
N THR A 145 -5.58 -6.91 32.01
CA THR A 145 -6.27 -5.68 31.61
C THR A 145 -7.74 -5.98 31.32
N PRO A 146 -8.69 -5.11 31.71
CA PRO A 146 -10.11 -5.29 31.43
C PRO A 146 -10.38 -5.35 29.91
N ALA A 147 -10.98 -6.44 29.46
CA ALA A 147 -11.42 -6.62 28.08
C ALA A 147 -12.52 -7.69 28.01
N VAL A 148 -13.30 -7.63 26.93
CA VAL A 148 -14.19 -8.71 26.50
C VAL A 148 -13.54 -9.40 25.30
N TYR A 149 -13.29 -10.70 25.41
CA TYR A 149 -12.60 -11.50 24.39
C TYR A 149 -13.54 -12.39 23.59
N ALA A 150 -14.74 -12.67 24.10
CA ALA A 150 -15.68 -13.56 23.44
C ALA A 150 -17.12 -13.09 23.62
N LEU A 151 -17.89 -13.22 22.53
CA LEU A 151 -19.33 -13.07 22.50
C LEU A 151 -19.96 -14.37 21.98
N ALA A 152 -21.14 -14.72 22.50
CA ALA A 152 -21.94 -15.80 21.96
C ALA A 152 -23.42 -15.42 22.01
N VAL A 153 -24.16 -15.68 20.92
CA VAL A 153 -25.57 -15.35 20.80
C VAL A 153 -26.39 -16.62 20.55
N ASN A 154 -27.55 -16.72 21.21
CA ASN A 154 -28.56 -17.72 20.93
C ASN A 154 -29.95 -17.16 21.25
N GLY A 155 -30.76 -16.95 20.21
CA GLY A 155 -32.06 -16.28 20.33
C GLY A 155 -31.90 -14.89 20.95
N ASN A 156 -32.61 -14.64 22.06
CA ASN A 156 -32.57 -13.35 22.78
C ASN A 156 -31.50 -13.30 23.88
N THR A 157 -30.58 -14.25 23.93
CA THR A 157 -29.51 -14.25 24.92
C THR A 157 -28.17 -13.98 24.24
N LEU A 158 -27.52 -12.90 24.65
CA LEU A 158 -26.13 -12.61 24.34
C LEU A 158 -25.29 -12.89 25.60
N VAL A 159 -24.17 -13.57 25.46
CA VAL A 159 -23.23 -13.81 26.55
C VAL A 159 -21.90 -13.18 26.19
N ALA A 160 -21.32 -12.42 27.12
CA ALA A 160 -20.00 -11.83 26.99
C ALA A 160 -19.06 -12.44 28.04
N ALA A 161 -17.81 -12.70 27.64
CA ALA A 161 -16.77 -13.16 28.55
C ALA A 161 -15.40 -12.57 28.24
N GLY A 162 -14.54 -12.53 29.25
CA GLY A 162 -13.20 -11.95 29.15
C GLY A 162 -12.48 -11.91 30.49
N THR A 163 -11.95 -10.75 30.86
CA THR A 163 -11.19 -10.53 32.11
C THR A 163 -11.91 -9.61 33.10
N PHE A 164 -13.07 -9.06 32.71
CA PHE A 164 -13.81 -8.11 33.52
C PHE A 164 -14.28 -8.70 34.86
N THR A 165 -14.52 -7.84 35.86
CA THR A 165 -15.05 -8.28 37.18
C THR A 165 -16.43 -7.73 37.49
N THR A 166 -16.93 -6.82 36.64
CA THR A 166 -18.18 -6.11 36.86
C THR A 166 -18.88 -5.91 35.51
N ALA A 167 -20.18 -6.19 35.48
CA ALA A 167 -21.08 -5.87 34.38
C ALA A 167 -22.08 -4.83 34.89
N GLU A 168 -22.05 -3.64 34.31
CA GLU A 168 -22.70 -2.43 34.81
C GLU A 168 -22.31 -2.14 36.27
N ASN A 169 -23.16 -2.52 37.23
CA ASN A 169 -22.92 -2.39 38.67
C ASN A 169 -23.05 -3.74 39.41
N LEU A 170 -23.09 -4.85 38.68
CA LEU A 170 -23.23 -6.20 39.23
C LEU A 170 -21.86 -6.93 39.26
N PRO A 171 -21.58 -7.71 40.32
CA PRO A 171 -20.36 -8.50 40.44
C PRO A 171 -20.38 -9.71 39.49
N ALA A 172 -20.09 -9.47 38.21
CA ALA A 172 -20.00 -10.50 37.18
C ALA A 172 -18.53 -10.81 36.87
N SER A 173 -17.97 -11.85 37.50
CA SER A 173 -16.56 -12.22 37.29
C SER A 173 -16.39 -12.97 35.96
N ARG A 174 -15.86 -12.26 34.96
CA ARG A 174 -15.38 -12.73 33.66
C ARG A 174 -16.43 -13.30 32.70
N VAL A 175 -17.70 -13.31 33.08
CA VAL A 175 -18.82 -13.74 32.25
C VAL A 175 -20.13 -13.11 32.71
N ALA A 176 -20.95 -12.66 31.77
CA ALA A 176 -22.27 -12.09 32.01
C ALA A 176 -23.21 -12.37 30.82
N SER A 177 -24.51 -12.41 31.07
CA SER A 177 -25.53 -12.59 30.03
C SER A 177 -26.46 -11.39 29.91
N TRP A 178 -26.76 -10.98 28.69
CA TRP A 178 -27.72 -9.95 28.34
C TRP A 178 -29.04 -10.59 27.89
N ASP A 179 -30.16 -10.10 28.44
CA ASP A 179 -31.51 -10.61 28.15
C ASP A 179 -32.31 -9.77 27.15
N GLY A 180 -31.69 -8.74 26.56
CA GLY A 180 -32.34 -7.72 25.75
C GLY A 180 -32.55 -6.38 26.46
N SER A 181 -32.41 -6.34 27.79
CA SER A 181 -32.66 -5.13 28.58
C SER A 181 -31.63 -4.86 29.68
N ALA A 182 -31.03 -5.89 30.27
CA ALA A 182 -30.04 -5.75 31.33
C ALA A 182 -28.99 -6.87 31.30
N TRP A 183 -27.80 -6.57 31.82
CA TRP A 183 -26.78 -7.58 32.10
C TRP A 183 -27.11 -8.32 33.40
N HIS A 184 -26.88 -9.64 33.39
CA HIS A 184 -27.09 -10.54 34.53
C HIS A 184 -25.81 -11.30 34.85
N GLU A 185 -25.58 -11.54 36.15
CA GLU A 185 -24.50 -12.39 36.63
C GLU A 185 -24.77 -13.86 36.30
N MET A 186 -23.71 -14.62 35.97
CA MET A 186 -23.80 -16.06 35.72
C MET A 186 -23.15 -16.83 36.87
N GLY A 187 -23.87 -16.92 37.99
CA GLY A 187 -23.39 -17.54 39.22
C GLY A 187 -22.20 -16.78 39.81
N ALA A 188 -21.21 -17.49 40.38
CA ALA A 188 -20.00 -16.87 40.91
C ALA A 188 -18.99 -16.41 39.84
N GLY A 189 -19.31 -16.59 38.55
CA GLY A 189 -18.40 -16.33 37.44
C GLY A 189 -17.32 -17.40 37.25
N LEU A 190 -16.24 -17.04 36.56
CA LEU A 190 -15.19 -17.97 36.11
C LEU A 190 -13.80 -17.67 36.71
N PRO A 191 -12.98 -18.71 36.98
CA PRO A 191 -11.76 -18.60 37.78
C PRO A 191 -10.54 -18.08 37.00
N SER A 192 -10.58 -18.03 35.67
CA SER A 192 -9.54 -17.47 34.79
C SER A 192 -10.16 -16.66 33.67
N LEU A 193 -9.33 -15.93 32.92
CA LEU A 193 -9.73 -15.36 31.63
C LEU A 193 -10.43 -16.40 30.74
N VAL A 194 -11.35 -15.92 29.92
CA VAL A 194 -12.16 -16.73 29.02
C VAL A 194 -11.89 -16.27 27.59
N ASN A 195 -11.31 -17.14 26.76
CA ASN A 195 -10.95 -16.80 25.38
C ASN A 195 -12.07 -17.08 24.38
N ALA A 196 -12.95 -18.05 24.68
CA ALA A 196 -14.01 -18.46 23.77
C ALA A 196 -15.30 -18.80 24.50
N LEU A 197 -16.41 -18.49 23.85
CA LEU A 197 -17.76 -18.87 24.24
C LEU A 197 -18.44 -19.57 23.06
N CYS A 198 -19.28 -20.55 23.34
CA CYS A 198 -20.11 -21.18 22.33
C CYS A 198 -21.39 -21.73 22.96
N PHE A 199 -22.50 -21.74 22.22
CA PHE A 199 -23.69 -22.49 22.58
C PHE A 199 -23.62 -23.91 21.99
N TYR A 200 -23.79 -24.92 22.84
CA TYR A 200 -23.89 -26.31 22.43
C TYR A 200 -25.05 -26.97 23.16
N HIS A 201 -25.98 -27.57 22.40
CA HIS A 201 -27.25 -28.11 22.92
C HIS A 201 -28.01 -27.14 23.85
N ASN A 202 -28.04 -25.85 23.47
CA ASN A 202 -28.70 -24.77 24.21
C ASN A 202 -28.10 -24.45 25.60
N GLU A 203 -26.93 -25.00 25.93
CA GLU A 203 -26.13 -24.64 27.10
C GLU A 203 -24.95 -23.77 26.67
N VAL A 204 -24.49 -22.88 27.57
CA VAL A 204 -23.31 -22.03 27.34
C VAL A 204 -22.07 -22.79 27.75
N TYR A 205 -21.09 -22.86 26.85
CA TYR A 205 -19.76 -23.40 27.11
C TYR A 205 -18.73 -22.28 27.07
N ALA A 206 -17.82 -22.27 28.05
CA ALA A 206 -16.77 -21.27 28.19
C ALA A 206 -15.39 -21.93 28.29
N ALA A 207 -14.44 -21.41 27.52
CA ALA A 207 -13.04 -21.82 27.54
C ALA A 207 -12.24 -20.97 28.55
N ALA A 208 -12.26 -21.39 29.81
CA ALA A 208 -11.41 -20.85 30.89
C ALA A 208 -10.13 -21.71 31.01
N ASN A 209 -9.61 -21.93 32.22
CA ASN A 209 -8.53 -22.90 32.50
C ASN A 209 -8.86 -24.32 31.99
N THR A 210 -10.16 -24.63 31.91
CA THR A 210 -10.75 -25.80 31.25
C THR A 210 -12.02 -25.34 30.56
N ILE A 211 -12.59 -26.20 29.71
CA ILE A 211 -13.94 -26.00 29.20
C ILE A 211 -14.95 -26.32 30.30
N THR A 212 -15.86 -25.40 30.55
CA THR A 212 -16.93 -25.48 31.55
C THR A 212 -18.26 -25.12 30.93
N ARG A 213 -19.33 -25.77 31.38
CA ARG A 213 -20.70 -25.54 30.90
C ARG A 213 -21.58 -24.90 31.96
N TRP A 214 -22.48 -24.04 31.55
CA TRP A 214 -23.50 -23.45 32.40
C TRP A 214 -24.79 -24.26 32.34
N ASN A 215 -25.22 -24.80 33.48
CA ASN A 215 -26.45 -25.59 33.59
C ASN A 215 -27.71 -24.77 33.95
N GLY A 216 -27.62 -23.44 33.90
CA GLY A 216 -28.68 -22.52 34.36
C GLY A 216 -28.52 -22.03 35.79
N THR A 217 -27.69 -22.68 36.61
CA THR A 217 -27.48 -22.31 38.03
C THR A 217 -26.02 -22.26 38.45
N SER A 218 -25.15 -23.10 37.88
CA SER A 218 -23.74 -23.17 38.21
C SER A 218 -22.88 -23.62 37.02
N TRP A 219 -21.62 -23.20 37.04
CA TRP A 219 -20.59 -23.64 36.09
C TRP A 219 -20.05 -25.02 36.47
N GLN A 220 -20.04 -25.94 35.51
CA GLN A 220 -19.55 -27.30 35.68
C GLN A 220 -18.43 -27.58 34.67
N ALA A 221 -17.22 -27.84 35.17
CA ALA A 221 -16.11 -28.28 34.32
C ALA A 221 -16.45 -29.61 33.62
N LEU A 222 -16.06 -29.75 32.36
CA LEU A 222 -16.21 -31.01 31.65
C LEU A 222 -15.33 -32.12 32.25
N PRO A 223 -15.81 -33.38 32.30
CA PRO A 223 -15.02 -34.49 32.81
C PRO A 223 -13.71 -34.66 32.03
N SER A 224 -12.59 -34.76 32.75
CA SER A 224 -11.25 -34.91 32.16
C SER A 224 -11.00 -33.90 31.02
N GLY A 225 -11.05 -32.61 31.36
CA GLY A 225 -10.93 -31.50 30.41
C GLY A 225 -9.59 -31.38 29.69
N LEU A 226 -9.33 -30.19 29.17
CA LEU A 226 -8.09 -29.87 28.45
C LEU A 226 -6.94 -29.62 29.44
N ASN A 227 -5.71 -29.94 29.04
CA ASN A 227 -4.53 -29.67 29.87
C ASN A 227 -3.91 -28.28 29.68
N ASN A 228 -4.48 -27.46 28.81
CA ASN A 228 -4.09 -26.07 28.55
C ASN A 228 -5.27 -25.30 27.94
N PHE A 229 -5.09 -24.01 27.66
CA PHE A 229 -6.13 -23.13 27.13
C PHE A 229 -6.65 -23.58 25.77
N ALA A 230 -7.97 -23.48 25.61
CA ALA A 230 -8.61 -23.38 24.30
C ALA A 230 -8.76 -21.90 23.94
N TYR A 231 -8.47 -21.55 22.69
CA TYR A 231 -8.59 -20.19 22.16
C TYR A 231 -9.87 -19.99 21.35
N ALA A 232 -10.37 -21.04 20.68
CA ALA A 232 -11.65 -21.01 19.98
C ALA A 232 -12.46 -22.30 20.22
N MET A 233 -13.78 -22.15 20.12
CA MET A 233 -14.73 -23.25 20.17
C MET A 233 -15.85 -23.03 19.14
N THR A 234 -16.28 -24.10 18.48
CA THR A 234 -17.44 -24.08 17.58
C THR A 234 -18.18 -25.42 17.62
N VAL A 235 -19.36 -25.50 17.01
CA VAL A 235 -20.10 -26.76 16.86
C VAL A 235 -19.93 -27.27 15.43
N TYR A 236 -19.49 -28.52 15.28
CA TYR A 236 -19.35 -29.17 13.98
C TYR A 236 -19.83 -30.62 14.07
N GLY A 237 -20.77 -31.02 13.21
CA GLY A 237 -21.28 -32.40 13.16
C GLY A 237 -21.88 -32.90 14.48
N ASP A 238 -22.63 -32.05 15.20
CA ASP A 238 -23.20 -32.31 16.53
C ASP A 238 -22.15 -32.54 17.65
N GLU A 239 -20.90 -32.13 17.44
CA GLU A 239 -19.85 -32.14 18.45
C GLU A 239 -19.36 -30.71 18.73
N LEU A 240 -19.01 -30.43 19.99
CA LEU A 240 -18.28 -29.23 20.36
C LEU A 240 -16.79 -29.42 20.03
N VAL A 241 -16.26 -28.64 19.11
CA VAL A 241 -14.85 -28.65 18.74
C VAL A 241 -14.14 -27.51 19.44
N ALA A 242 -12.97 -27.79 20.00
CA ALA A 242 -12.08 -26.79 20.59
C ALA A 242 -10.70 -26.85 19.96
N THR A 243 -10.08 -25.69 19.76
CA THR A 243 -8.68 -25.55 19.35
C THR A 243 -7.92 -24.63 20.32
N GLY A 244 -6.62 -24.82 20.47
CA GLY A 244 -5.81 -23.97 21.36
C GLY A 244 -4.40 -24.48 21.64
N ALA A 245 -3.87 -24.19 22.82
CA ALA A 245 -2.51 -24.58 23.22
C ALA A 245 -2.41 -25.96 23.89
N PHE A 246 -3.52 -26.69 24.02
CA PHE A 246 -3.59 -27.97 24.73
C PHE A 246 -2.96 -29.11 23.92
N THR A 247 -2.38 -30.09 24.61
CA THR A 247 -1.85 -31.31 23.97
C THR A 247 -2.69 -32.54 24.30
N LEU A 248 -3.43 -32.49 25.42
CA LEU A 248 -4.30 -33.55 25.89
C LEU A 248 -5.74 -33.07 26.03
N ALA A 249 -6.69 -33.92 25.62
CA ALA A 249 -8.11 -33.78 25.86
C ALA A 249 -8.66 -35.14 26.34
N GLY A 250 -9.34 -35.19 27.49
CA GLY A 250 -9.82 -36.48 28.01
C GLY A 250 -8.69 -37.45 28.39
N ASN A 251 -7.52 -36.94 28.78
CA ASN A 251 -6.28 -37.70 28.97
C ASN A 251 -5.77 -38.43 27.71
N LYS A 252 -6.25 -38.05 26.51
CA LYS A 252 -5.78 -38.57 25.23
C LYS A 252 -5.00 -37.48 24.50
N VAL A 253 -3.98 -37.88 23.75
CA VAL A 253 -3.24 -36.96 22.85
C VAL A 253 -4.21 -36.48 21.78
N ALA A 254 -4.38 -35.16 21.71
CA ALA A 254 -5.24 -34.49 20.74
C ALA A 254 -4.49 -33.46 19.89
N ASN A 255 -3.33 -32.99 20.36
CA ASN A 255 -2.48 -32.01 19.67
C ASN A 255 -3.28 -30.80 19.18
N ARG A 256 -3.73 -30.01 20.16
CA ARG A 256 -4.26 -28.66 19.98
C ARG A 256 -5.61 -28.54 19.31
N ILE A 257 -6.23 -29.66 18.92
CA ILE A 257 -7.61 -29.69 18.43
C ILE A 257 -8.34 -30.97 18.83
N ALA A 258 -9.55 -30.84 19.38
CA ALA A 258 -10.34 -31.97 19.87
C ALA A 258 -11.84 -31.74 19.73
N ALA A 259 -12.61 -32.82 19.57
CA ALA A 259 -14.08 -32.79 19.52
C ALA A 259 -14.69 -33.50 20.74
N TRP A 260 -15.76 -32.93 21.26
CA TRP A 260 -16.55 -33.41 22.40
C TRP A 260 -17.96 -33.74 21.95
N ASN A 261 -18.37 -35.00 22.14
CA ASN A 261 -19.67 -35.52 21.72
C ASN A 261 -20.75 -35.51 22.83
N GLY A 262 -20.57 -34.68 23.86
CA GLY A 262 -21.43 -34.71 25.05
C GLY A 262 -20.97 -35.65 26.17
N SER A 263 -20.08 -36.62 25.86
CA SER A 263 -19.62 -37.61 26.86
C SER A 263 -18.11 -37.85 26.89
N SER A 264 -17.40 -37.67 25.78
CA SER A 264 -15.97 -37.94 25.70
C SER A 264 -15.28 -37.08 24.64
N TRP A 265 -14.00 -36.83 24.87
CA TRP A 265 -13.11 -36.19 23.90
C TRP A 265 -12.52 -37.20 22.90
N ARG A 266 -12.43 -36.77 21.64
CA ARG A 266 -11.65 -37.45 20.58
C ARG A 266 -10.75 -36.46 19.85
N ALA A 267 -9.60 -36.94 19.38
CA ALA A 267 -8.69 -36.18 18.52
C ALA A 267 -9.21 -36.10 17.08
N LEU A 268 -8.78 -35.08 16.33
CA LEU A 268 -9.01 -34.94 14.89
C LEU A 268 -7.71 -35.28 14.15
N SER A 269 -7.56 -36.56 13.78
CA SER A 269 -6.29 -37.10 13.25
C SER A 269 -5.11 -36.83 14.20
N SER A 270 -3.92 -36.52 13.69
CA SER A 270 -2.75 -36.14 14.48
C SER A 270 -2.78 -34.70 15.03
N GLY A 271 -3.85 -33.95 14.76
CA GLY A 271 -4.01 -32.54 15.15
C GLY A 271 -3.09 -31.58 14.39
N ILE A 272 -2.75 -30.46 15.06
CA ILE A 272 -1.92 -29.37 14.55
C ILE A 272 -0.67 -29.15 15.43
N ASN A 273 0.42 -28.65 14.84
CA ASN A 273 1.73 -28.60 15.51
C ASN A 273 1.98 -27.36 16.40
N ASN A 274 1.25 -26.26 16.20
CA ASN A 274 1.23 -25.06 17.07
C ASN A 274 -0.22 -24.64 17.36
N PRO A 275 -0.45 -23.67 18.28
CA PRO A 275 -1.80 -23.26 18.67
C PRO A 275 -2.68 -22.86 17.50
N GLY A 276 -3.93 -23.36 17.51
CA GLY A 276 -5.02 -22.80 16.72
C GLY A 276 -5.70 -21.68 17.49
N TYR A 277 -6.08 -20.62 16.79
CA TYR A 277 -6.75 -19.44 17.34
C TYR A 277 -8.19 -19.29 16.89
N ALA A 278 -8.54 -19.79 15.69
CA ALA A 278 -9.90 -19.71 15.15
C ALA A 278 -10.43 -21.08 14.70
N LEU A 279 -11.76 -21.22 14.76
CA LEU A 279 -12.50 -22.34 14.18
C LEU A 279 -13.75 -21.81 13.47
N HIS A 280 -13.97 -22.25 12.23
CA HIS A 280 -15.18 -21.93 11.48
C HIS A 280 -15.79 -23.19 10.87
N ALA A 281 -17.08 -23.41 11.13
CA ALA A 281 -17.82 -24.55 10.58
C ALA A 281 -18.65 -24.07 9.38
N MET A 282 -18.45 -24.68 8.23
CA MET A 282 -19.13 -24.34 6.97
C MET A 282 -19.61 -25.61 6.27
N GLY A 283 -20.93 -25.86 6.31
CA GLY A 283 -21.52 -27.08 5.77
C GLY A 283 -20.89 -28.36 6.37
N ASN A 284 -20.17 -29.13 5.54
CA ASN A 284 -19.48 -30.36 5.93
C ASN A 284 -17.96 -30.18 6.10
N GLN A 285 -17.49 -28.95 6.24
CA GLN A 285 -16.08 -28.64 6.50
C GLN A 285 -15.93 -27.87 7.80
N LEU A 286 -14.84 -28.16 8.50
CA LEU A 286 -14.36 -27.39 9.63
C LEU A 286 -13.02 -26.78 9.25
N VAL A 287 -12.92 -25.46 9.25
CA VAL A 287 -11.66 -24.75 9.02
C VAL A 287 -11.05 -24.41 10.38
N VAL A 288 -9.75 -24.67 10.52
CA VAL A 288 -8.95 -24.23 11.67
C VAL A 288 -7.89 -23.24 11.17
N ALA A 289 -7.67 -22.19 11.96
CA ALA A 289 -6.60 -21.26 11.69
C ALA A 289 -5.82 -20.91 12.97
N GLY A 290 -4.55 -20.52 12.83
CA GLY A 290 -3.67 -20.22 13.95
C GLY A 290 -2.20 -20.02 13.55
N ALA A 291 -1.27 -20.41 14.43
CA ALA A 291 0.19 -20.28 14.23
C ALA A 291 0.88 -21.60 13.80
N PHE A 292 0.11 -22.56 13.30
CA PHE A 292 0.61 -23.89 12.91
C PHE A 292 1.23 -23.87 11.52
N THR A 293 2.17 -24.79 11.29
CA THR A 293 2.81 -25.02 9.99
C THR A 293 2.54 -26.42 9.46
N SER A 294 1.79 -27.22 10.24
CA SER A 294 1.30 -28.51 9.77
C SER A 294 -0.01 -28.92 10.43
N ALA A 295 -0.86 -29.56 9.63
CA ALA A 295 -2.13 -30.16 10.04
C ALA A 295 -2.21 -31.60 9.51
N GLY A 296 -2.55 -32.56 10.38
CA GLY A 296 -2.58 -33.97 9.98
C GLY A 296 -1.21 -34.54 9.57
N GLY A 297 -0.11 -33.88 9.94
CA GLY A 297 1.25 -34.24 9.55
C GLY A 297 1.65 -33.80 8.13
N GLN A 298 0.82 -33.01 7.45
CA GLN A 298 1.13 -32.37 6.16
C GLN A 298 1.41 -30.88 6.38
N ALA A 299 2.22 -30.27 5.50
CA ALA A 299 2.44 -28.82 5.49
C ALA A 299 1.11 -28.10 5.27
N ALA A 300 0.84 -27.11 6.11
CA ALA A 300 -0.32 -26.24 6.05
C ALA A 300 -0.01 -25.04 6.94
N ASP A 301 0.32 -23.91 6.32
CA ASP A 301 0.74 -22.73 7.05
C ASP A 301 -0.48 -21.90 7.46
N SER A 302 -0.71 -21.86 8.77
CA SER A 302 -1.70 -21.08 9.49
C SER A 302 -3.18 -21.37 9.22
N VAL A 303 -3.53 -22.13 8.17
CA VAL A 303 -4.92 -22.48 7.84
C VAL A 303 -5.06 -23.90 7.26
N ALA A 304 -6.09 -24.64 7.66
CA ALA A 304 -6.38 -25.98 7.15
C ALA A 304 -7.86 -26.33 7.28
N ALA A 305 -8.36 -27.12 6.33
CA ALA A 305 -9.73 -27.63 6.31
C ALA A 305 -9.80 -29.12 6.71
N TRP A 306 -10.76 -29.46 7.56
CA TRP A 306 -11.12 -30.83 7.93
C TRP A 306 -12.40 -31.26 7.24
N ASN A 307 -12.33 -32.36 6.51
CA ASN A 307 -13.46 -32.90 5.72
C ASN A 307 -14.23 -34.04 6.43
N GLY A 308 -14.00 -34.25 7.73
CA GLY A 308 -14.54 -35.40 8.48
C GLY A 308 -13.58 -36.58 8.62
N ALA A 309 -12.54 -36.67 7.78
CA ALA A 309 -11.58 -37.79 7.77
C ALA A 309 -10.11 -37.35 7.77
N SER A 310 -9.76 -36.27 7.07
CA SER A 310 -8.39 -35.79 6.91
C SER A 310 -8.32 -34.27 6.89
N TRP A 311 -7.16 -33.73 7.28
CA TRP A 311 -6.79 -32.33 7.09
C TRP A 311 -6.31 -32.09 5.65
N GLN A 312 -6.66 -30.94 5.09
CA GLN A 312 -6.22 -30.45 3.79
C GLN A 312 -5.69 -29.03 3.97
N ALA A 313 -4.54 -28.73 3.38
CA ALA A 313 -4.05 -27.35 3.27
C ALA A 313 -5.03 -26.54 2.41
N MET A 314 -5.11 -25.24 2.67
CA MET A 314 -5.88 -24.29 1.86
C MET A 314 -4.87 -23.32 1.26
N GLY A 315 -4.55 -23.50 -0.03
CA GLY A 315 -3.44 -22.79 -0.68
C GLY A 315 -2.07 -23.16 -0.10
N ASP A 316 -1.11 -22.28 -0.30
CA ASP A 316 0.18 -22.26 0.40
C ASP A 316 0.06 -21.67 1.82
N GLY A 317 -1.02 -20.93 2.10
CA GLY A 317 -1.38 -20.44 3.43
C GLY A 317 -0.87 -19.02 3.71
N MET A 318 -0.56 -18.73 4.98
CA MET A 318 -0.16 -17.39 5.42
C MET A 318 1.22 -17.37 6.09
N ASN A 319 1.92 -16.24 5.97
CA ASN A 319 3.25 -16.08 6.55
C ASN A 319 3.27 -15.74 8.06
N ALA A 320 2.10 -15.54 8.67
CA ALA A 320 1.96 -15.30 10.10
C ALA A 320 0.64 -15.89 10.64
N SER A 321 0.28 -15.55 11.88
CA SER A 321 -0.87 -16.14 12.57
C SER A 321 -2.19 -15.61 12.03
N VAL A 322 -3.17 -16.49 11.95
CA VAL A 322 -4.57 -16.15 11.66
C VAL A 322 -5.38 -16.25 12.96
N TYR A 323 -6.06 -15.16 13.33
CA TYR A 323 -6.79 -15.03 14.59
C TYR A 323 -8.30 -15.19 14.42
N GLY A 324 -8.82 -14.91 13.22
CA GLY A 324 -10.24 -15.02 12.92
C GLY A 324 -10.52 -15.75 11.60
N LEU A 325 -11.76 -16.26 11.50
CA LEU A 325 -12.33 -16.82 10.28
C LEU A 325 -13.80 -16.41 10.15
N ALA A 326 -14.22 -16.08 8.93
CA ALA A 326 -15.63 -15.91 8.56
C ALA A 326 -15.92 -16.51 7.18
N SER A 327 -17.20 -16.62 6.81
CA SER A 327 -17.58 -17.02 5.45
C SER A 327 -18.79 -16.25 4.95
N ILE A 328 -18.76 -15.87 3.68
CA ILE A 328 -19.87 -15.25 2.94
C ILE A 328 -20.04 -16.01 1.64
N ASP A 329 -21.26 -16.47 1.33
CA ASP A 329 -21.59 -17.19 0.09
C ASP A 329 -20.66 -18.38 -0.26
N GLY A 330 -20.15 -19.07 0.77
CA GLY A 330 -19.24 -20.20 0.60
C GLY A 330 -17.76 -19.84 0.36
N ARG A 331 -17.44 -18.54 0.33
CA ARG A 331 -16.06 -18.02 0.35
C ARG A 331 -15.59 -17.91 1.79
N VAL A 332 -14.31 -18.18 2.04
CA VAL A 332 -13.71 -18.13 3.39
C VAL A 332 -12.83 -16.91 3.48
N PHE A 333 -12.99 -16.16 4.55
CA PHE A 333 -12.13 -15.04 4.89
C PHE A 333 -11.29 -15.39 6.10
N ALA A 334 -10.03 -15.03 6.05
CA ALA A 334 -9.09 -15.17 7.15
C ALA A 334 -8.54 -13.80 7.52
N GLY A 335 -8.50 -13.49 8.81
CA GLY A 335 -7.84 -12.30 9.31
C GLY A 335 -6.83 -12.61 10.41
N GLY A 336 -5.73 -11.84 10.42
CA GLY A 336 -4.58 -12.13 11.26
C GLY A 336 -3.55 -11.01 11.29
N ASP A 337 -2.31 -11.37 11.68
CA ASP A 337 -1.12 -10.51 11.62
C ASP A 337 -0.23 -10.80 10.40
N PHE A 338 -0.75 -11.54 9.42
CA PHE A 338 -0.02 -11.89 8.21
C PHE A 338 0.07 -10.72 7.24
N PHE A 339 1.15 -10.69 6.49
CA PHE A 339 1.38 -9.71 5.42
C PHE A 339 1.27 -10.36 4.04
N ILE A 340 1.40 -11.69 3.97
CA ILE A 340 1.43 -12.48 2.74
C ILE A 340 0.45 -13.65 2.88
N ALA A 341 -0.36 -13.88 1.84
CA ALA A 341 -1.20 -15.05 1.66
C ALA A 341 -0.97 -15.61 0.24
N ASP A 342 -0.71 -16.91 0.11
CA ASP A 342 -0.34 -17.57 -1.17
C ASP A 342 0.75 -16.84 -1.97
N GLY A 343 1.75 -16.33 -1.26
CA GLY A 343 2.89 -15.62 -1.87
C GLY A 343 2.58 -14.19 -2.33
N VAL A 344 1.35 -13.71 -2.17
CA VAL A 344 0.90 -12.35 -2.54
C VAL A 344 0.68 -11.51 -1.28
N SER A 345 1.02 -10.22 -1.33
CA SER A 345 0.73 -9.30 -0.23
C SER A 345 -0.77 -9.13 0.02
N ALA A 346 -1.20 -9.40 1.25
CA ALA A 346 -2.62 -9.40 1.66
C ALA A 346 -2.95 -8.56 2.89
N PHE A 347 -1.96 -8.25 3.75
CA PHE A 347 -2.09 -7.30 4.86
C PHE A 347 -3.31 -7.55 5.75
N GLY A 348 -3.23 -8.59 6.56
CA GLY A 348 -4.12 -8.84 7.69
C GLY A 348 -5.48 -9.43 7.33
N VAL A 349 -5.94 -9.38 6.08
CA VAL A 349 -7.20 -10.01 5.63
C VAL A 349 -7.08 -10.57 4.21
N SER A 350 -7.53 -11.82 4.01
CA SER A 350 -7.53 -12.47 2.70
C SER A 350 -8.78 -13.34 2.49
N GLU A 351 -9.21 -13.45 1.25
CA GLU A 351 -10.32 -14.30 0.82
C GLU A 351 -9.81 -15.54 0.07
N PHE A 352 -10.37 -16.71 0.36
CA PHE A 352 -10.06 -17.95 -0.34
C PHE A 352 -11.05 -18.20 -1.47
N ILE A 353 -10.57 -18.13 -2.71
CA ILE A 353 -11.36 -18.34 -3.93
C ILE A 353 -10.56 -19.16 -4.93
N ASN A 354 -11.23 -20.09 -5.65
CA ASN A 354 -10.60 -20.89 -6.71
C ASN A 354 -9.30 -21.61 -6.31
N THR A 355 -9.22 -22.10 -5.07
CA THR A 355 -8.04 -22.78 -4.47
C THR A 355 -6.86 -21.88 -4.07
N GLU A 356 -7.01 -20.57 -4.18
CA GLU A 356 -5.97 -19.59 -3.85
C GLU A 356 -6.50 -18.54 -2.85
N TRP A 357 -5.60 -17.97 -2.05
CA TRP A 357 -5.85 -16.81 -1.21
C TRP A 357 -5.57 -15.52 -1.98
N THR A 358 -6.53 -14.60 -1.97
CA THR A 358 -6.44 -13.29 -2.62
C THR A 358 -6.58 -12.16 -1.60
N PRO A 359 -5.90 -11.02 -1.76
CA PRO A 359 -6.08 -9.86 -0.90
C PRO A 359 -7.52 -9.33 -0.94
N VAL A 360 -8.00 -8.76 0.17
CA VAL A 360 -9.31 -8.11 0.25
C VAL A 360 -9.14 -6.60 0.13
N GLY A 361 -9.25 -6.08 -1.10
CA GLY A 361 -9.09 -4.67 -1.43
C GLY A 361 -7.93 -4.38 -2.38
N THR A 362 -7.75 -3.11 -2.71
CA THR A 362 -6.66 -2.60 -3.56
C THR A 362 -5.79 -1.62 -2.78
N GLY A 363 -4.49 -1.58 -3.08
CA GLY A 363 -3.59 -0.60 -2.46
C GLY A 363 -2.14 -0.75 -2.91
N LYS A 364 -1.26 0.10 -2.37
CA LYS A 364 0.20 -0.11 -2.45
C LYS A 364 0.64 -0.96 -1.27
N ASP A 365 1.18 -2.13 -1.53
CA ASP A 365 1.84 -2.97 -0.54
C ASP A 365 3.28 -2.54 -0.34
N GLY A 366 3.75 -2.57 0.90
CA GLY A 366 5.16 -2.55 1.26
C GLY A 366 5.99 -1.30 0.87
N PRO A 367 7.20 -1.17 1.46
CA PRO A 367 7.91 0.09 1.45
C PRO A 367 8.57 0.42 0.10
N VAL A 368 8.48 1.69 -0.29
CA VAL A 368 9.29 2.27 -1.37
C VAL A 368 10.64 2.71 -0.81
N GLN A 369 11.72 2.04 -1.22
CA GLN A 369 13.07 2.27 -0.70
C GLN A 369 13.95 3.13 -1.61
N ALA A 370 13.69 3.11 -2.92
CA ALA A 370 14.39 3.91 -3.91
C ALA A 370 13.42 4.58 -4.86
N MET A 371 13.71 5.82 -5.25
CA MET A 371 13.02 6.51 -6.32
C MET A 371 14.02 7.21 -7.23
N THR A 372 13.74 7.21 -8.53
CA THR A 372 14.48 7.99 -9.52
C THR A 372 13.56 8.46 -10.63
N ILE A 373 14.04 9.34 -11.50
CA ILE A 373 13.31 9.78 -12.70
C ILE A 373 13.91 9.10 -13.92
N TYR A 374 13.07 8.43 -14.71
CA TYR A 374 13.47 7.77 -15.94
C TYR A 374 12.45 8.06 -17.04
N GLU A 375 12.92 8.60 -18.16
CA GLU A 375 12.08 8.93 -19.33
C GLU A 375 10.86 9.83 -19.04
N GLY A 376 10.93 10.63 -17.98
CA GLY A 376 9.84 11.53 -17.57
C GLY A 376 8.93 10.93 -16.50
N ASP A 377 9.03 9.65 -16.21
CA ASP A 377 8.26 8.97 -15.16
C ASP A 377 9.07 8.87 -13.86
N VAL A 378 8.33 8.76 -12.74
CA VAL A 378 8.92 8.36 -11.46
C VAL A 378 9.02 6.85 -11.43
N VAL A 379 10.21 6.32 -11.23
CA VAL A 379 10.41 4.89 -10.98
C VAL A 379 10.62 4.68 -9.50
N ALA A 380 9.82 3.81 -8.90
CA ALA A 380 9.95 3.37 -7.53
C ALA A 380 10.49 1.94 -7.50
N GLY A 381 11.34 1.65 -6.51
CA GLY A 381 11.83 0.32 -6.19
C GLY A 381 11.81 0.10 -4.68
N GLY A 382 11.57 -1.14 -4.25
CA GLY A 382 11.47 -1.46 -2.83
C GLY A 382 10.99 -2.88 -2.58
N TYR A 383 10.35 -3.09 -1.42
CA TYR A 383 9.77 -4.37 -1.02
C TYR A 383 8.25 -4.32 -1.22
N PHE A 384 7.80 -4.32 -2.47
CA PHE A 384 6.38 -4.29 -2.83
C PHE A 384 6.08 -5.26 -3.97
N THR A 385 5.04 -6.06 -3.84
CA THR A 385 4.63 -7.06 -4.85
C THR A 385 3.53 -6.54 -5.78
N GLY A 386 2.88 -5.42 -5.45
CA GLY A 386 1.86 -4.75 -6.23
C GLY A 386 1.88 -3.21 -6.18
N GLY A 387 0.98 -2.62 -6.96
CA GLY A 387 0.73 -1.18 -7.00
C GLY A 387 -0.54 -0.86 -7.80
N GLY A 388 -1.54 -0.26 -7.15
CA GLY A 388 -2.78 0.17 -7.82
C GLY A 388 -3.57 -0.96 -8.49
N GLY A 389 -3.54 -2.17 -7.91
CA GLY A 389 -4.24 -3.36 -8.44
C GLY A 389 -3.46 -4.22 -9.43
N ASN A 390 -2.21 -3.86 -9.77
CA ASN A 390 -1.32 -4.66 -10.64
C ASN A 390 -0.14 -5.22 -9.85
N SER A 391 0.30 -6.45 -10.15
CA SER A 391 1.57 -6.99 -9.63
C SER A 391 2.75 -6.24 -10.28
N THR A 392 3.57 -5.58 -9.47
CA THR A 392 4.70 -4.75 -9.94
C THR A 392 6.06 -5.27 -9.47
N ASN A 393 6.10 -6.36 -8.70
CA ASN A 393 7.31 -7.14 -8.36
C ASN A 393 8.57 -6.28 -8.15
N LEU A 394 8.53 -5.46 -7.10
CA LEU A 394 9.62 -4.66 -6.54
C LEU A 394 10.06 -3.45 -7.36
N VAL A 395 9.53 -3.24 -8.57
CA VAL A 395 9.85 -2.07 -9.41
C VAL A 395 8.68 -1.64 -10.30
N ALA A 396 8.28 -0.38 -10.15
CA ALA A 396 7.14 0.18 -10.87
C ALA A 396 7.46 1.59 -11.37
N ARG A 397 6.83 1.99 -12.47
CA ARG A 397 6.87 3.37 -12.97
C ARG A 397 5.54 4.07 -12.80
N TRP A 398 5.57 5.36 -12.52
CA TRP A 398 4.42 6.23 -12.34
C TRP A 398 4.54 7.46 -13.23
N ASN A 399 3.57 7.62 -14.12
CA ASN A 399 3.50 8.72 -15.08
C ASN A 399 2.79 9.98 -14.53
N GLY A 400 2.54 10.03 -13.22
CA GLY A 400 1.75 11.09 -12.59
C GLY A 400 0.25 10.78 -12.43
N ALA A 401 -0.26 9.75 -13.11
CA ALA A 401 -1.63 9.29 -13.00
C ALA A 401 -1.71 7.83 -12.50
N THR A 402 -1.02 6.91 -13.16
CA THR A 402 -1.15 5.46 -12.94
C THR A 402 0.21 4.80 -12.72
N TRP A 403 0.24 3.78 -11.86
CA TRP A 403 1.40 2.90 -11.73
C TRP A 403 1.35 1.80 -12.79
N SER A 404 2.48 1.51 -13.40
CA SER A 404 2.66 0.42 -14.36
C SER A 404 3.84 -0.46 -13.96
N PRO A 405 3.74 -1.79 -14.11
CA PRO A 405 4.88 -2.68 -13.90
C PRO A 405 5.99 -2.43 -14.92
N MET A 406 7.23 -2.73 -14.54
CA MET A 406 8.39 -2.73 -15.45
C MET A 406 8.88 -4.17 -15.66
N GLY A 407 8.40 -4.81 -16.73
CA GLY A 407 8.61 -6.24 -16.96
C GLY A 407 7.78 -7.09 -15.98
N SER A 408 8.24 -8.30 -15.74
CA SER A 408 7.82 -9.17 -14.62
C SER A 408 8.56 -8.88 -13.30
N GLY A 409 9.50 -7.92 -13.30
CA GLY A 409 10.13 -7.36 -12.09
C GLY A 409 11.30 -8.20 -11.53
N MET A 410 11.50 -8.11 -10.21
CA MET A 410 12.66 -8.67 -9.50
C MET A 410 12.24 -9.81 -8.55
N ALA A 411 13.10 -10.83 -8.37
CA ALA A 411 12.83 -12.00 -7.53
C ALA A 411 14.10 -12.75 -7.10
N GLY A 412 13.92 -13.89 -6.42
CA GLY A 412 14.96 -14.92 -6.22
C GLY A 412 15.67 -14.92 -4.86
N SER A 413 15.40 -13.94 -4.01
CA SER A 413 15.75 -13.94 -2.57
C SER A 413 14.52 -14.25 -1.71
N VAL A 414 14.72 -14.54 -0.41
CA VAL A 414 13.60 -14.81 0.53
C VAL A 414 12.78 -13.54 0.79
N TYR A 415 13.43 -12.38 0.85
CA TYR A 415 12.80 -11.07 1.02
C TYR A 415 13.39 -10.07 0.01
N PRO A 416 13.09 -10.22 -1.29
CA PRO A 416 13.80 -9.48 -2.30
C PRO A 416 13.42 -8.00 -2.28
N SER A 417 14.38 -7.08 -2.40
CA SER A 417 14.10 -5.63 -2.38
C SER A 417 15.03 -4.86 -3.32
N VAL A 418 14.52 -3.80 -3.93
CA VAL A 418 15.34 -2.83 -4.68
C VAL A 418 15.73 -1.68 -3.77
N PHE A 419 17.01 -1.62 -3.37
CA PHE A 419 17.55 -0.60 -2.47
C PHE A 419 18.03 0.65 -3.20
N ALA A 420 18.41 0.54 -4.47
CA ALA A 420 18.97 1.63 -5.25
C ALA A 420 18.46 1.64 -6.68
N LEU A 421 18.13 2.82 -7.17
CA LEU A 421 17.80 3.10 -8.57
C LEU A 421 18.63 4.28 -9.06
N THR A 422 19.19 4.16 -10.27
CA THR A 422 19.88 5.27 -10.93
C THR A 422 19.73 5.18 -12.43
N THR A 423 20.03 6.27 -13.13
CA THR A 423 20.16 6.27 -14.59
C THR A 423 21.63 6.34 -14.98
N HIS A 424 22.02 5.50 -15.94
CA HIS A 424 23.37 5.46 -16.47
C HIS A 424 23.33 5.20 -17.97
N ASN A 425 23.93 6.11 -18.76
CA ASN A 425 23.95 6.03 -20.23
C ASN A 425 22.55 5.83 -20.88
N GLY A 426 21.52 6.47 -20.31
CA GLY A 426 20.14 6.37 -20.81
C GLY A 426 19.42 5.09 -20.41
N GLN A 427 20.02 4.22 -19.60
CA GLN A 427 19.40 3.01 -19.06
C GLN A 427 19.08 3.20 -17.58
N LEU A 428 17.96 2.66 -17.14
CA LEU A 428 17.64 2.52 -15.73
C LEU A 428 18.41 1.34 -15.15
N ILE A 429 19.03 1.53 -13.99
CA ILE A 429 19.79 0.52 -13.27
C ILE A 429 19.14 0.30 -11.90
N ALA A 430 18.92 -0.95 -11.54
CA ALA A 430 18.44 -1.37 -10.23
C ALA A 430 19.52 -2.17 -9.49
N GLY A 431 19.72 -1.85 -8.22
CA GLY A 431 20.57 -2.59 -7.29
C GLY A 431 19.79 -2.91 -6.02
N GLY A 432 19.99 -4.09 -5.44
CA GLY A 432 19.15 -4.54 -4.33
C GLY A 432 19.56 -5.88 -3.73
N ASP A 433 18.69 -6.46 -2.92
CA ASP A 433 18.71 -7.88 -2.55
C ASP A 433 17.75 -8.63 -3.48
N PHE A 434 18.22 -9.02 -4.67
CA PHE A 434 17.48 -9.89 -5.58
C PHE A 434 18.49 -10.69 -6.40
N THR A 435 18.17 -11.92 -6.75
CA THR A 435 19.09 -12.77 -7.55
C THR A 435 18.63 -12.93 -8.99
N SER A 436 17.38 -12.55 -9.30
CA SER A 436 16.82 -12.61 -10.64
C SER A 436 15.97 -11.39 -11.01
N ALA A 437 15.91 -11.07 -12.30
CA ALA A 437 15.08 -10.03 -12.88
C ALA A 437 14.55 -10.48 -14.24
N ASP A 438 13.25 -10.39 -14.47
CA ASP A 438 12.59 -10.95 -15.67
C ASP A 438 12.95 -12.41 -16.00
N GLY A 439 13.10 -13.22 -14.94
CA GLY A 439 13.51 -14.62 -15.05
C GLY A 439 14.99 -14.83 -15.40
N ASN A 440 15.76 -13.76 -15.62
CA ASN A 440 17.20 -13.81 -15.80
C ASN A 440 17.93 -13.80 -14.46
N GLU A 441 19.01 -14.57 -14.33
CA GLU A 441 19.92 -14.45 -13.18
C GLU A 441 20.73 -13.16 -13.30
N THR A 442 20.57 -12.26 -12.32
CA THR A 442 21.17 -10.92 -12.35
C THR A 442 22.05 -10.62 -11.15
N ASN A 443 21.94 -11.39 -10.06
CA ASN A 443 22.82 -11.32 -8.90
C ASN A 443 23.00 -9.87 -8.38
N TYR A 444 21.94 -9.33 -7.80
CA TYR A 444 21.88 -8.07 -7.05
C TYR A 444 21.98 -6.79 -7.89
N ILE A 445 22.13 -6.89 -9.21
CA ILE A 445 22.15 -5.73 -10.11
C ILE A 445 21.59 -6.03 -11.51
N ALA A 446 20.69 -5.17 -12.00
CA ALA A 446 20.07 -5.31 -13.33
C ALA A 446 19.94 -3.96 -14.05
N ARG A 447 19.88 -3.99 -15.38
CA ARG A 447 19.60 -2.83 -16.24
C ARG A 447 18.36 -3.03 -17.07
N TRP A 448 17.56 -1.99 -17.23
CA TRP A 448 16.41 -1.96 -18.11
C TRP A 448 16.84 -1.58 -19.54
N ASP A 449 16.37 -2.33 -20.54
CA ASP A 449 16.64 -2.05 -21.96
C ASP A 449 15.48 -1.36 -22.70
N GLY A 450 14.40 -1.00 -22.00
CA GLY A 450 13.16 -0.51 -22.57
C GLY A 450 12.04 -1.56 -22.57
N SER A 451 12.37 -2.84 -22.42
CA SER A 451 11.41 -3.95 -22.47
C SER A 451 11.65 -5.05 -21.43
N THR A 452 12.89 -5.31 -21.07
CA THR A 452 13.28 -6.37 -20.12
C THR A 452 14.45 -5.94 -19.24
N TRP A 453 14.51 -6.52 -18.05
CA TRP A 453 15.65 -6.43 -17.15
C TRP A 453 16.73 -7.43 -17.54
N LEU A 454 17.93 -6.92 -17.78
CA LEU A 454 19.11 -7.68 -18.21
C LEU A 454 20.23 -7.59 -17.17
N PRO A 455 21.07 -8.63 -17.04
CA PRO A 455 22.22 -8.62 -16.14
C PRO A 455 23.30 -7.60 -16.57
N ILE A 456 24.10 -7.16 -15.60
CA ILE A 456 25.33 -6.38 -15.82
C ILE A 456 26.53 -7.19 -15.34
N GLY A 457 27.26 -7.79 -16.28
CA GLY A 457 28.28 -8.79 -15.94
C GLY A 457 27.66 -10.05 -15.34
N GLN A 458 28.37 -10.70 -14.43
CA GLN A 458 27.86 -11.78 -13.56
C GLN A 458 27.23 -11.25 -12.27
N GLY A 459 27.33 -9.95 -12.01
CA GLY A 459 26.78 -9.29 -10.82
C GLY A 459 27.65 -9.46 -9.57
N PHE A 460 27.00 -9.45 -8.41
CA PHE A 460 27.64 -9.46 -7.09
C PHE A 460 27.27 -10.71 -6.27
N ASP A 461 27.86 -10.88 -5.09
CA ASP A 461 27.56 -11.98 -4.17
C ASP A 461 26.71 -11.58 -2.95
N ASP A 462 26.32 -10.31 -2.84
CA ASP A 462 25.47 -9.78 -1.78
C ASP A 462 24.83 -8.44 -2.26
N ALA A 463 23.95 -7.88 -1.43
CA ALA A 463 23.12 -6.74 -1.78
C ALA A 463 23.89 -5.49 -2.21
N VAL A 464 23.35 -4.79 -3.20
CA VAL A 464 23.79 -3.46 -3.63
C VAL A 464 22.87 -2.41 -2.98
N PHE A 465 23.44 -1.51 -2.17
CA PHE A 465 22.69 -0.49 -1.43
C PHE A 465 22.73 0.90 -2.07
N ALA A 466 23.76 1.19 -2.88
CA ALA A 466 23.95 2.50 -3.48
C ALA A 466 24.47 2.38 -4.91
N LEU A 467 23.96 3.25 -5.78
CA LEU A 467 24.39 3.37 -7.17
C LEU A 467 24.59 4.84 -7.52
N THR A 468 25.64 5.16 -8.28
CA THR A 468 25.81 6.49 -8.87
C THR A 468 26.61 6.44 -10.15
N SER A 469 26.48 7.46 -10.99
CA SER A 469 27.34 7.65 -12.16
C SER A 469 28.47 8.62 -11.82
N PHE A 470 29.72 8.22 -12.09
CA PHE A 470 30.90 9.06 -11.85
C PHE A 470 31.88 8.92 -13.00
N ASN A 471 32.27 10.04 -13.62
CA ASN A 471 33.21 10.09 -14.75
C ASN A 471 32.86 9.14 -15.93
N GLY A 472 31.58 8.90 -16.18
CA GLY A 472 31.10 8.03 -17.26
C GLY A 472 31.08 6.55 -16.90
N GLU A 473 31.44 6.18 -15.67
CA GLU A 473 31.36 4.82 -15.14
C GLU A 473 30.20 4.70 -14.14
N LEU A 474 29.59 3.52 -14.06
CA LEU A 474 28.61 3.19 -13.04
C LEU A 474 29.34 2.68 -11.79
N ILE A 475 29.04 3.26 -10.63
CA ILE A 475 29.61 2.88 -9.35
C ILE A 475 28.55 2.17 -8.52
N ALA A 476 28.92 1.03 -7.94
CA ALA A 476 28.09 0.28 -7.01
C ALA A 476 28.75 0.24 -5.63
N GLY A 477 27.94 0.48 -4.60
CA GLY A 477 28.30 0.32 -3.20
C GLY A 477 27.29 -0.60 -2.50
N GLY A 478 27.73 -1.46 -1.59
CA GLY A 478 26.82 -2.39 -0.94
C GLY A 478 27.47 -3.29 0.10
N ALA A 479 26.85 -4.45 0.35
CA ALA A 479 27.31 -5.50 1.25
C ALA A 479 28.17 -6.57 0.54
N PHE A 480 28.37 -6.48 -0.78
CA PHE A 480 29.08 -7.49 -1.57
C PHE A 480 30.58 -7.57 -1.27
N VAL A 481 31.14 -8.78 -1.29
CA VAL A 481 32.59 -9.02 -1.21
C VAL A 481 33.18 -9.10 -2.61
N THR A 482 32.45 -9.68 -3.56
CA THR A 482 32.92 -9.92 -4.93
C THR A 482 31.98 -9.32 -5.98
N GLY A 483 32.57 -8.90 -7.11
CA GLY A 483 31.87 -8.50 -8.34
C GLY A 483 32.55 -9.19 -9.52
N ASP A 484 31.76 -9.85 -10.38
CA ASP A 484 32.27 -10.73 -11.44
C ASP A 484 33.31 -11.77 -10.95
N GLY A 485 33.10 -12.28 -9.74
CA GLY A 485 34.00 -13.21 -9.06
C GLY A 485 35.35 -12.62 -8.61
N GLN A 486 35.59 -11.32 -8.83
CA GLN A 486 36.78 -10.60 -8.34
C GLN A 486 36.50 -9.95 -6.98
N THR A 487 37.50 -9.90 -6.11
CA THR A 487 37.38 -9.22 -4.80
C THR A 487 37.27 -7.71 -4.99
N ALA A 488 36.09 -7.16 -4.72
CA ALA A 488 35.79 -5.72 -4.81
C ALA A 488 35.57 -5.07 -3.44
N GLN A 489 35.16 -5.83 -2.43
CA GLN A 489 35.01 -5.38 -1.03
C GLN A 489 34.18 -4.09 -0.88
N ARG A 490 32.87 -4.23 -1.11
CA ARG A 490 31.81 -3.24 -0.83
C ARG A 490 31.74 -2.05 -1.79
N ILE A 491 32.71 -1.86 -2.68
CA ILE A 491 32.67 -0.83 -3.72
C ILE A 491 33.28 -1.29 -5.05
N ALA A 492 32.60 -1.04 -6.17
CA ALA A 492 33.07 -1.41 -7.50
C ALA A 492 32.65 -0.38 -8.56
N ARG A 493 33.40 -0.32 -9.66
CA ARG A 493 33.03 0.45 -10.87
C ARG A 493 32.87 -0.46 -12.06
N TRP A 494 31.89 -0.18 -12.92
CA TRP A 494 31.69 -0.86 -14.18
C TRP A 494 32.49 -0.15 -15.28
N ASP A 495 33.41 -0.88 -15.91
CA ASP A 495 34.26 -0.34 -17.00
C ASP A 495 33.67 -0.53 -18.41
N GLY A 496 32.44 -1.03 -18.51
CA GLY A 496 31.81 -1.42 -19.78
C GLY A 496 31.89 -2.92 -20.07
N SER A 497 32.75 -3.66 -19.37
CA SER A 497 32.96 -5.10 -19.58
C SER A 497 32.96 -5.94 -18.31
N ALA A 498 33.49 -5.41 -17.21
CA ALA A 498 33.55 -6.08 -15.92
C ALA A 498 33.49 -5.09 -14.76
N TRP A 499 33.07 -5.58 -13.59
CA TRP A 499 33.17 -4.89 -12.32
C TRP A 499 34.63 -4.86 -11.83
N GLN A 500 35.15 -3.65 -11.63
CA GLN A 500 36.50 -3.39 -11.16
C GLN A 500 36.50 -2.92 -9.70
N PRO A 501 37.43 -3.40 -8.86
CA PRO A 501 37.57 -2.94 -7.48
C PRO A 501 37.97 -1.46 -7.41
N MET A 502 37.52 -0.78 -6.35
CA MET A 502 37.92 0.61 -6.07
C MET A 502 38.63 0.77 -4.72
N GLY A 503 39.22 -0.30 -4.17
CA GLY A 503 39.78 -0.34 -2.81
C GLY A 503 38.87 -1.10 -1.84
N GLY A 504 39.42 -1.56 -0.72
CA GLY A 504 38.70 -2.44 0.21
C GLY A 504 38.13 -1.72 1.43
N MET A 505 36.80 -1.79 1.62
CA MET A 505 36.13 -1.27 2.81
C MET A 505 35.74 -2.39 3.78
N ASP A 506 35.83 -2.15 5.09
CA ASP A 506 35.54 -3.14 6.14
C ASP A 506 34.06 -3.20 6.55
N GLY A 507 33.22 -2.32 6.01
CA GLY A 507 31.78 -2.28 6.24
C GLY A 507 31.00 -1.87 4.98
N PRO A 508 29.69 -2.12 4.93
CA PRO A 508 28.86 -1.75 3.78
C PRO A 508 28.90 -0.27 3.41
N VAL A 509 28.87 0.00 2.10
CA VAL A 509 28.63 1.34 1.55
C VAL A 509 27.13 1.52 1.37
N ARG A 510 26.55 2.54 2.01
CA ARG A 510 25.11 2.81 1.99
C ARG A 510 24.72 4.03 1.15
N ALA A 511 25.64 4.96 0.95
CA ALA A 511 25.40 6.17 0.18
C ALA A 511 26.60 6.52 -0.69
N LEU A 512 26.31 6.97 -1.91
CA LEU A 512 27.28 7.50 -2.86
C LEU A 512 26.80 8.87 -3.35
N ALA A 513 27.71 9.83 -3.45
CA ALA A 513 27.40 11.15 -4.00
C ALA A 513 28.62 11.74 -4.73
N VAL A 514 28.38 12.63 -5.69
CA VAL A 514 29.44 13.42 -6.31
C VAL A 514 29.43 14.82 -5.70
N TYR A 515 30.55 15.22 -5.10
CA TYR A 515 30.69 16.53 -4.46
C TYR A 515 31.99 17.19 -4.94
N ASN A 516 31.88 18.37 -5.52
CA ASN A 516 33.02 19.13 -6.10
C ASN A 516 33.88 18.32 -7.09
N GLY A 517 33.25 17.42 -7.85
CA GLY A 517 33.93 16.55 -8.83
C GLY A 517 34.65 15.35 -8.23
N GLU A 518 34.55 15.14 -6.91
CA GLU A 518 35.06 13.95 -6.21
C GLU A 518 33.90 13.00 -5.92
N LEU A 519 34.14 11.69 -6.02
CA LEU A 519 33.19 10.67 -5.57
C LEU A 519 33.31 10.53 -4.04
N ILE A 520 32.19 10.58 -3.35
CA ILE A 520 32.07 10.39 -1.91
C ILE A 520 31.38 9.05 -1.66
N ALA A 521 31.97 8.23 -0.81
CA ALA A 521 31.36 7.03 -0.27
C ALA A 521 31.10 7.20 1.22
N ALA A 522 29.93 6.75 1.67
CA ALA A 522 29.57 6.75 3.08
C ALA A 522 28.76 5.50 3.45
N GLY A 523 28.85 5.07 4.70
CA GLY A 523 28.21 3.83 5.14
C GLY A 523 28.65 3.42 6.55
N ASP A 524 28.85 2.11 6.75
CA ASP A 524 29.19 1.50 8.04
C ASP A 524 30.70 1.27 8.22
N PHE A 525 31.50 1.55 7.18
CA PHE A 525 32.93 1.26 7.19
C PHE A 525 33.70 2.19 8.13
N VAL A 526 34.71 1.67 8.80
CA VAL A 526 35.62 2.44 9.65
C VAL A 526 36.98 2.58 8.97
N LEU A 527 37.39 1.56 8.22
CA LEU A 527 38.68 1.47 7.54
C LEU A 527 38.50 1.31 6.03
N ILE A 528 39.38 1.98 5.27
CA ILE A 528 39.57 1.71 3.84
C ILE A 528 41.04 1.38 3.61
N ASP A 529 41.34 0.17 3.13
CA ASP A 529 42.70 -0.33 2.98
C ASP A 529 43.58 -0.14 4.23
N GLY A 530 42.96 -0.25 5.42
CA GLY A 530 43.61 -0.07 6.73
C GLY A 530 43.76 1.38 7.19
N VAL A 531 43.30 2.37 6.42
CA VAL A 531 43.29 3.79 6.79
C VAL A 531 41.95 4.15 7.45
N PRO A 532 41.96 4.71 8.68
CA PRO A 532 40.74 5.18 9.34
C PRO A 532 40.05 6.31 8.57
N CYS A 533 38.82 6.06 8.16
CA CYS A 533 37.96 7.02 7.46
C CYS A 533 36.67 7.35 8.24
N ASN A 534 36.24 6.46 9.13
CA ASN A 534 35.07 6.66 10.01
C ASN A 534 33.80 7.06 9.23
N ASN A 535 33.24 6.09 8.51
CA ASN A 535 31.94 6.12 7.84
C ASN A 535 31.85 7.01 6.60
N ILE A 536 32.90 7.77 6.24
CA ILE A 536 32.91 8.62 5.05
C ILE A 536 34.31 8.86 4.46
N ALA A 537 34.42 8.75 3.13
CA ALA A 537 35.66 8.99 2.40
C ALA A 537 35.40 9.59 1.01
N ARG A 538 36.42 10.24 0.45
CA ARG A 538 36.42 10.75 -0.94
C ARG A 538 37.46 10.05 -1.79
N TRP A 539 37.14 9.87 -3.07
CA TRP A 539 38.03 9.36 -4.08
C TRP A 539 38.77 10.50 -4.78
N ASN A 540 40.10 10.50 -4.70
CA ASN A 540 40.93 11.52 -5.34
C ASN A 540 41.40 11.15 -6.78
N GLY A 541 40.91 10.02 -7.32
CA GLY A 541 41.35 9.47 -8.60
C GLY A 541 42.38 8.35 -8.50
N SER A 542 42.93 8.08 -7.32
CA SER A 542 43.94 7.01 -7.10
C SER A 542 43.74 6.22 -5.81
N TYR A 543 43.31 6.86 -4.73
CA TYR A 543 43.00 6.21 -3.46
C TYR A 543 41.90 6.97 -2.70
N TRP A 544 41.33 6.34 -1.69
CA TRP A 544 40.35 6.96 -0.80
C TRP A 544 41.02 7.79 0.29
N GLU A 545 40.49 8.98 0.53
CA GLU A 545 40.93 9.89 1.60
C GLU A 545 39.81 10.12 2.62
N PRO A 546 40.13 10.19 3.92
CA PRO A 546 39.15 10.49 4.96
C PRO A 546 38.63 11.92 4.84
N LEU A 547 37.33 12.12 5.14
CA LEU A 547 36.76 13.47 5.31
C LEU A 547 36.94 13.92 6.77
N TRP A 548 38.13 14.44 7.06
CA TRP A 548 38.56 14.80 8.42
C TRP A 548 38.54 13.57 9.34
N THR A 549 37.85 13.62 10.48
CA THR A 549 37.70 12.48 11.40
C THR A 549 36.41 11.69 11.18
N GLY A 550 35.61 12.04 10.17
CA GLY A 550 34.33 11.38 9.87
C GLY A 550 33.26 11.53 10.96
N THR A 551 32.39 10.52 11.09
CA THR A 551 31.30 10.43 12.07
C THR A 551 31.49 9.27 13.04
N ASP A 552 30.76 9.26 14.15
CA ASP A 552 30.77 8.17 15.14
C ASP A 552 29.77 7.03 14.88
N GLY A 553 29.02 7.13 13.79
CA GLY A 553 28.05 6.13 13.36
C GLY A 553 27.75 6.21 11.86
N THR A 554 26.90 5.29 11.43
CA THR A 554 26.55 5.06 10.02
C THR A 554 25.99 6.30 9.34
N ILE A 555 26.40 6.54 8.10
CA ILE A 555 25.76 7.51 7.21
C ILE A 555 24.89 6.75 6.20
N SER A 556 23.59 7.07 6.16
CA SER A 556 22.60 6.45 5.27
C SER A 556 22.28 7.32 4.05
N ALA A 557 22.47 8.63 4.14
CA ALA A 557 22.13 9.56 3.08
C ALA A 557 23.18 10.67 2.92
N LEU A 558 23.41 11.08 1.67
CA LEU A 558 24.25 12.20 1.29
C LEU A 558 23.47 13.13 0.37
N ALA A 559 23.61 14.45 0.57
CA ALA A 559 23.07 15.45 -0.33
C ALA A 559 24.03 16.64 -0.45
N VAL A 560 24.02 17.32 -1.60
CA VAL A 560 24.76 18.58 -1.77
C VAL A 560 23.76 19.73 -1.66
N TYR A 561 23.99 20.63 -0.71
CA TYR A 561 23.13 21.78 -0.47
C TYR A 561 23.94 23.04 -0.21
N ASN A 562 23.66 24.10 -0.98
CA ASN A 562 24.35 25.40 -0.89
C ASN A 562 25.88 25.30 -0.83
N GLY A 563 26.45 24.48 -1.72
CA GLY A 563 27.89 24.30 -1.86
C GLY A 563 28.55 23.47 -0.75
N ALA A 564 27.76 22.81 0.09
CA ALA A 564 28.25 21.92 1.15
C ALA A 564 27.71 20.51 0.97
N LEU A 565 28.46 19.53 1.45
CA LEU A 565 28.01 18.14 1.57
C LEU A 565 27.28 17.98 2.91
N ILE A 566 26.08 17.42 2.86
CA ILE A 566 25.26 17.10 4.02
C ILE A 566 25.25 15.58 4.19
N ALA A 567 25.51 15.12 5.40
CA ALA A 567 25.43 13.72 5.78
C ALA A 567 24.26 13.52 6.75
N GLY A 568 23.46 12.49 6.52
CA GLY A 568 22.37 12.05 7.37
C GLY A 568 22.50 10.56 7.67
N GLY A 569 22.19 10.14 8.89
CA GLY A 569 22.31 8.73 9.28
C GLY A 569 22.19 8.50 10.77
N GLU A 570 22.74 7.39 11.25
CA GLU A 570 22.69 6.91 12.65
C GLU A 570 23.92 7.36 13.46
N PHE A 571 24.23 8.66 13.46
CA PHE A 571 25.38 9.21 14.19
C PHE A 571 24.95 10.30 15.17
N GLN A 572 25.76 10.52 16.21
CA GLN A 572 25.56 11.57 17.22
C GLN A 572 26.68 12.63 17.21
N SER A 573 27.76 12.36 16.48
CA SER A 573 28.91 13.25 16.35
C SER A 573 29.49 13.25 14.94
N ALA A 574 29.89 14.42 14.45
CA ALA A 574 30.59 14.62 13.19
C ALA A 574 31.77 15.56 13.38
N GLY A 575 32.98 15.12 13.02
CA GLY A 575 34.20 15.91 13.23
C GLY A 575 34.53 16.19 14.70
N GLY A 576 34.00 15.37 15.63
CA GLY A 576 34.09 15.59 17.08
C GLY A 576 33.07 16.58 17.66
N ASN A 577 32.20 17.15 16.84
CA ASN A 577 31.11 18.03 17.28
C ASN A 577 29.81 17.22 17.43
N SER A 578 29.04 17.49 18.48
CA SER A 578 27.70 16.91 18.63
C SER A 578 26.81 17.34 17.47
N ALA A 579 26.31 16.35 16.74
CA ALA A 579 25.46 16.51 15.56
C ALA A 579 24.49 15.32 15.51
N SER A 580 23.26 15.54 15.96
CA SER A 580 22.24 14.49 16.03
C SER A 580 21.71 14.15 14.65
N PHE A 581 22.19 13.03 14.09
CA PHE A 581 21.73 12.38 12.86
C PHE A 581 21.84 13.18 11.56
N VAL A 582 22.31 14.43 11.60
CA VAL A 582 22.53 15.28 10.42
C VAL A 582 23.68 16.27 10.64
N ALA A 583 24.60 16.37 9.67
CA ALA A 583 25.79 17.21 9.74
C ALA A 583 26.18 17.79 8.37
N LYS A 584 26.83 18.94 8.38
CA LYS A 584 27.30 19.68 7.21
C LYS A 584 28.82 19.70 7.16
N TRP A 585 29.37 19.28 6.02
CA TRP A 585 30.76 19.44 5.62
C TRP A 585 30.91 20.62 4.66
N ASN A 586 31.69 21.62 5.05
CA ASN A 586 31.92 22.83 4.25
C ASN A 586 33.18 22.78 3.36
N GLY A 587 33.83 21.62 3.26
CA GLY A 587 35.14 21.48 2.60
C GLY A 587 36.33 21.49 3.55
N SER A 588 36.16 21.80 4.84
CA SER A 588 37.26 21.83 5.81
C SER A 588 36.91 21.23 7.18
N PHE A 589 35.68 21.38 7.65
CA PHE A 589 35.23 20.79 8.91
C PHE A 589 33.74 20.44 8.90
N TRP A 590 33.37 19.52 9.78
CA TRP A 590 31.99 19.14 10.05
C TRP A 590 31.36 20.09 11.08
N SER A 591 30.09 20.43 10.87
CA SER A 591 29.28 21.26 11.77
C SER A 591 27.84 20.73 11.83
N PRO A 592 27.15 20.84 12.98
CA PRO A 592 25.75 20.42 13.09
C PRO A 592 24.82 21.36 12.31
N LEU A 593 23.65 20.85 11.90
CA LEU A 593 22.53 21.67 11.42
C LEU A 593 21.53 21.88 12.55
N SER A 594 21.70 22.98 13.30
CA SER A 594 20.92 23.26 14.52
C SER A 594 21.01 22.09 15.51
N LEU A 595 19.91 21.74 16.20
CA LEU A 595 19.86 20.61 17.14
C LEU A 595 19.77 19.23 16.45
N GLY A 596 19.66 19.18 15.12
CA GLY A 596 19.52 17.94 14.37
C GLY A 596 18.14 17.27 14.54
N MET A 597 18.12 15.94 14.55
CA MET A 597 16.90 15.12 14.67
C MET A 597 16.90 14.29 15.97
N ASP A 598 15.76 13.67 16.32
CA ASP A 598 15.65 12.69 17.42
C ASP A 598 15.87 11.23 16.99
N ALA A 599 15.86 10.95 15.69
CA ALA A 599 16.14 9.63 15.12
C ALA A 599 16.84 9.75 13.74
N PRO A 600 17.29 8.63 13.14
CA PRO A 600 18.09 8.62 11.92
C PRO A 600 17.44 9.31 10.71
N VAL A 601 18.27 9.99 9.92
CA VAL A 601 17.92 10.50 8.58
C VAL A 601 18.29 9.45 7.54
N ARG A 602 17.31 9.03 6.74
CA ARG A 602 17.45 7.96 5.72
C ARG A 602 17.49 8.48 4.28
N ALA A 603 16.89 9.65 4.03
CA ALA A 603 16.85 10.28 2.72
C ALA A 603 17.05 11.79 2.82
N MET A 604 17.63 12.39 1.78
CA MET A 604 17.74 13.84 1.65
C MET A 604 17.60 14.27 0.20
N THR A 605 16.92 15.38 -0.03
CA THR A 605 16.86 16.03 -1.34
C THR A 605 16.80 17.54 -1.19
N VAL A 606 16.89 18.28 -2.29
CA VAL A 606 16.67 19.73 -2.30
C VAL A 606 15.38 20.00 -3.06
N TYR A 607 14.44 20.68 -2.40
CA TYR A 607 13.14 21.04 -2.95
C TYR A 607 12.86 22.52 -2.68
N ASN A 608 12.52 23.27 -3.73
CA ASN A 608 12.24 24.71 -3.68
C ASN A 608 13.28 25.53 -2.89
N GLY A 609 14.56 25.19 -3.08
CA GLY A 609 15.69 25.87 -2.46
C GLY A 609 15.91 25.55 -0.97
N ALA A 610 15.13 24.64 -0.39
CA ALA A 610 15.33 24.11 0.96
C ALA A 610 15.90 22.69 0.89
N LEU A 611 16.73 22.32 1.87
CA LEU A 611 17.11 20.93 2.09
C LEU A 611 15.96 20.22 2.79
N ILE A 612 15.52 19.09 2.25
CA ILE A 612 14.52 18.21 2.85
C ILE A 612 15.23 16.99 3.41
N ALA A 613 14.89 16.63 4.65
CA ALA A 613 15.31 15.39 5.27
C ALA A 613 14.09 14.48 5.44
N GLY A 614 14.27 13.21 5.12
CA GLY A 614 13.32 12.11 5.35
C GLY A 614 13.98 11.05 6.23
N GLY A 615 13.25 10.45 7.17
CA GLY A 615 13.80 9.39 8.01
C GLY A 615 12.82 8.83 9.01
N GLU A 616 13.35 8.43 10.17
CA GLU A 616 12.60 7.77 11.24
C GLU A 616 12.20 8.73 12.37
N PHE A 617 12.61 10.00 12.26
CA PHE A 617 12.50 10.99 13.31
C PHE A 617 11.06 11.45 13.53
N THR A 618 10.71 11.76 14.77
CA THR A 618 9.43 12.41 15.11
C THR A 618 9.60 13.89 15.40
N ILE A 619 10.83 14.31 15.70
CA ILE A 619 11.19 15.68 16.05
C ILE A 619 12.40 16.13 15.23
N ALA A 620 12.27 17.29 14.59
CA ALA A 620 13.35 17.97 13.89
C ALA A 620 13.63 19.33 14.57
N GLY A 621 14.83 19.47 15.13
CA GLY A 621 15.19 20.61 15.97
C GLY A 621 14.40 20.64 17.27
N LEU A 622 13.39 21.50 17.35
CA LEU A 622 12.44 21.61 18.47
C LEU A 622 11.00 21.34 18.04
N ASN A 623 10.78 20.96 16.77
CA ASN A 623 9.46 20.89 16.17
C ASN A 623 9.07 19.44 15.88
N PRO A 624 7.85 18.99 16.24
CA PRO A 624 7.29 17.74 15.72
C PRO A 624 7.22 17.82 14.19
N ALA A 625 7.84 16.86 13.51
CA ALA A 625 8.01 16.87 12.06
C ALA A 625 7.93 15.46 11.43
N TYR A 626 7.39 14.48 12.17
CA TYR A 626 7.07 13.09 11.78
C TYR A 626 7.57 12.67 10.38
N GLY A 627 8.75 12.07 10.35
CA GLY A 627 9.38 11.48 9.17
C GLY A 627 9.98 12.47 8.16
N VAL A 628 9.56 13.75 8.13
CA VAL A 628 9.93 14.69 7.06
C VAL A 628 10.03 16.15 7.51
N ALA A 629 11.17 16.79 7.26
CA ALA A 629 11.43 18.17 7.67
C ALA A 629 12.18 18.98 6.60
N ARG A 630 11.90 20.28 6.53
CA ARG A 630 12.60 21.25 5.67
C ARG A 630 13.55 22.14 6.46
N TRP A 631 14.76 22.31 5.95
CA TRP A 631 15.76 23.23 6.46
C TRP A 631 15.74 24.53 5.67
N ASN A 632 15.40 25.64 6.33
CA ASN A 632 15.30 26.97 5.70
C ASN A 632 16.61 27.77 5.73
N GLY A 633 17.73 27.15 6.10
CA GLY A 633 19.01 27.84 6.31
C GLY A 633 19.32 28.21 7.77
N VAL A 634 18.31 28.21 8.65
CA VAL A 634 18.43 28.60 10.06
C VAL A 634 17.90 27.52 11.01
N GLU A 635 16.75 26.94 10.70
CA GLU A 635 16.07 25.95 11.54
C GLU A 635 15.36 24.89 10.69
N TRP A 636 15.12 23.73 11.32
CA TRP A 636 14.26 22.69 10.80
C TRP A 636 12.79 23.03 11.05
N ARG A 637 11.97 22.95 10.01
CA ARG A 637 10.52 23.17 10.07
C ARG A 637 9.79 21.93 9.55
N PRO A 638 8.63 21.61 10.12
CA PRO A 638 7.82 20.50 9.61
C PRO A 638 7.19 20.83 8.26
N LEU A 639 6.85 19.78 7.50
CA LEU A 639 5.93 19.85 6.36
C LEU A 639 4.56 19.38 6.87
N SER A 640 3.76 20.33 7.37
CA SER A 640 2.48 20.07 8.04
C SER A 640 2.64 19.16 9.27
N ILE A 641 1.83 18.10 9.44
CA ILE A 641 2.01 17.08 10.47
C ILE A 641 3.14 16.14 10.03
N GLY A 642 3.17 15.73 8.77
CA GLY A 642 4.22 14.85 8.22
C GLY A 642 3.68 13.45 7.90
N LEU A 643 4.53 12.44 8.04
CA LEU A 643 4.27 11.04 7.65
C LEU A 643 4.32 10.16 8.90
N ASN A 644 3.40 9.19 9.04
CA ASN A 644 3.25 8.41 10.28
C ASN A 644 4.29 7.29 10.48
N ASN A 645 5.18 7.05 9.52
CA ASN A 645 6.24 6.05 9.60
C ASN A 645 7.47 6.48 8.76
N TYR A 646 8.42 5.56 8.57
CA TYR A 646 9.74 5.85 8.02
C TYR A 646 9.70 6.29 6.56
N VAL A 647 10.53 7.28 6.23
CA VAL A 647 10.76 7.77 4.87
C VAL A 647 12.13 7.32 4.40
N TYR A 648 12.17 6.41 3.42
CA TYR A 648 13.41 5.84 2.90
C TYR A 648 13.91 6.54 1.64
N SER A 649 13.03 7.20 0.89
CA SER A 649 13.39 7.88 -0.35
C SER A 649 12.66 9.20 -0.52
N LEU A 650 13.34 10.17 -1.12
CA LEU A 650 12.78 11.47 -1.48
C LEU A 650 13.19 11.80 -2.92
N ALA A 651 12.22 12.24 -3.72
CA ALA A 651 12.45 12.69 -5.08
C ALA A 651 11.69 13.99 -5.36
N VAL A 652 12.04 14.68 -6.43
CA VAL A 652 11.33 15.89 -6.89
C VAL A 652 10.92 15.67 -8.33
N HIS A 653 9.64 15.84 -8.62
CA HIS A 653 9.08 15.65 -9.96
C HIS A 653 7.86 16.56 -10.15
N GLY A 654 7.68 17.13 -11.34
CA GLY A 654 6.50 17.96 -11.64
C GLY A 654 6.31 19.19 -10.74
N GLY A 655 7.36 19.65 -10.03
CA GLY A 655 7.25 20.72 -9.04
C GLY A 655 6.76 20.27 -7.65
N GLU A 656 6.62 18.96 -7.43
CA GLU A 656 6.21 18.35 -6.17
C GLU A 656 7.39 17.63 -5.49
N LEU A 657 7.32 17.54 -4.17
CA LEU A 657 8.17 16.65 -3.38
C LEU A 657 7.47 15.29 -3.26
N LEU A 658 8.18 14.24 -3.60
CA LEU A 658 7.73 12.86 -3.48
C LEU A 658 8.43 12.20 -2.30
N ALA A 659 7.66 11.51 -1.47
CA ALA A 659 8.18 10.67 -0.39
C ALA A 659 7.84 9.21 -0.66
N GLY A 660 8.83 8.33 -0.50
CA GLY A 660 8.71 6.89 -0.52
C GLY A 660 9.14 6.32 0.82
N GLY A 661 8.38 5.37 1.37
CA GLY A 661 8.60 4.86 2.72
C GLY A 661 7.67 3.72 3.10
N ASP A 662 7.55 3.47 4.40
CA ASP A 662 6.65 2.46 5.01
C ASP A 662 5.47 3.11 5.77
N PHE A 663 5.11 4.34 5.38
CA PHE A 663 4.05 5.11 6.00
C PHE A 663 2.70 4.75 5.37
N THR A 664 1.63 4.89 6.15
CA THR A 664 0.25 4.67 5.69
C THR A 664 -0.57 5.96 5.67
N LEU A 665 -0.08 7.00 6.36
CA LEU A 665 -0.69 8.33 6.40
C LEU A 665 0.30 9.42 6.02
N ALA A 666 -0.22 10.39 5.24
CA ALA A 666 0.36 11.70 5.07
C ALA A 666 -0.59 12.75 5.66
N ASP A 667 -0.15 13.41 6.71
CA ASP A 667 -0.98 14.11 7.68
C ASP A 667 -2.11 13.21 8.24
N ALA A 668 -3.33 13.39 7.74
CA ALA A 668 -4.51 12.60 8.09
C ALA A 668 -5.11 11.90 6.87
N LEU A 669 -4.44 11.99 5.72
CA LEU A 669 -4.86 11.39 4.46
C LEU A 669 -4.20 10.02 4.32
N VAL A 670 -4.96 9.02 3.86
CA VAL A 670 -4.40 7.72 3.50
C VAL A 670 -3.49 7.89 2.29
N SER A 671 -2.26 7.44 2.44
CA SER A 671 -1.23 7.52 1.41
C SER A 671 -0.18 6.46 1.71
N ALA A 672 -0.46 5.20 1.36
CA ALA A 672 0.42 4.09 1.65
C ALA A 672 1.68 4.15 0.77
N ASN A 673 2.84 4.13 1.44
CA ASN A 673 4.21 3.93 0.95
C ASN A 673 4.74 4.97 -0.05
N PHE A 674 3.86 5.80 -0.62
CA PHE A 674 4.16 6.86 -1.55
C PHE A 674 3.23 8.05 -1.28
N ALA A 675 3.80 9.23 -1.06
CA ALA A 675 3.06 10.46 -0.79
C ALA A 675 3.64 11.64 -1.59
N ARG A 676 2.77 12.61 -1.88
CA ARG A 676 3.08 13.78 -2.70
C ARG A 676 2.80 15.06 -1.92
N TRP A 677 3.79 15.94 -1.87
CA TRP A 677 3.68 17.26 -1.25
C TRP A 677 3.80 18.34 -2.31
N ALA A 678 2.89 19.31 -2.25
CA ALA A 678 2.92 20.50 -3.07
C ALA A 678 2.88 21.76 -2.18
N ASP A 679 3.74 22.74 -2.48
CA ASP A 679 3.70 24.07 -1.84
C ASP A 679 2.53 24.91 -2.38
N GLU A 680 2.16 24.63 -3.63
CA GLU A 680 0.95 25.08 -4.30
C GLU A 680 0.35 23.85 -5.00
N ALA A 681 -0.89 23.45 -4.67
CA ALA A 681 -1.62 22.38 -5.36
C ALA A 681 -2.05 22.79 -6.79
N SER A 682 -1.12 23.41 -7.52
CA SER A 682 -1.21 23.81 -8.91
C SER A 682 -1.31 22.55 -9.76
N PRO A 683 -2.41 22.40 -10.53
CA PRO A 683 -2.61 21.19 -11.29
C PRO A 683 -1.66 21.18 -12.49
N TRP A 684 -1.12 20.01 -12.83
CA TRP A 684 -0.32 19.78 -14.02
C TRP A 684 -0.83 18.55 -14.78
N ILE A 685 -0.54 18.48 -16.08
CA ILE A 685 -0.93 17.35 -16.94
C ILE A 685 0.11 16.26 -16.78
N ALA A 686 -0.31 15.12 -16.24
CA ALA A 686 0.53 13.94 -16.01
C ALA A 686 0.72 13.15 -17.32
N ASP A 687 -0.39 12.70 -17.87
CA ASP A 687 -0.42 11.99 -19.15
C ASP A 687 -0.73 12.97 -20.28
N GLN A 688 0.24 13.16 -21.17
CA GLN A 688 0.14 14.12 -22.27
C GLN A 688 -0.74 13.55 -23.39
N PRO A 689 -1.39 14.41 -24.19
CA PRO A 689 -2.05 13.92 -25.40
C PRO A 689 -1.04 13.41 -26.42
N ASP A 690 -1.39 12.30 -27.08
CA ASP A 690 -0.57 11.67 -28.11
C ASP A 690 -0.78 12.28 -29.51
N ASP A 691 0.31 12.33 -30.27
CA ASP A 691 0.25 12.60 -31.71
C ASP A 691 -0.68 11.59 -32.39
N THR A 692 -1.62 12.09 -33.19
CA THR A 692 -2.67 11.25 -33.78
C THR A 692 -2.84 11.51 -35.27
N ILE A 693 -2.94 10.43 -36.04
CA ILE A 693 -3.35 10.48 -37.45
C ILE A 693 -4.81 10.05 -37.53
N ALA A 694 -5.67 10.91 -38.06
CA ALA A 694 -7.10 10.65 -38.23
C ALA A 694 -7.50 10.71 -39.71
N ASN A 695 -8.55 9.96 -40.06
CA ASN A 695 -9.10 9.96 -41.41
C ASN A 695 -10.26 10.93 -41.52
N THR A 696 -10.38 11.60 -42.67
CA THR A 696 -11.54 12.45 -42.94
C THR A 696 -12.84 11.64 -42.80
N GLY A 697 -13.80 12.16 -42.03
CA GLY A 697 -15.08 11.52 -41.73
C GLY A 697 -15.08 10.59 -40.51
N SER A 698 -13.92 10.23 -39.95
CA SER A 698 -13.84 9.39 -38.74
C SER A 698 -14.15 10.17 -37.47
N THR A 699 -14.12 9.49 -36.31
CA THR A 699 -14.05 10.14 -35.01
C THR A 699 -12.60 10.18 -34.55
N LEU A 700 -12.11 11.35 -34.14
CA LEU A 700 -10.83 11.55 -33.47
C LEU A 700 -11.09 11.66 -31.97
N THR A 701 -10.31 10.94 -31.17
CA THR A 701 -10.30 11.06 -29.71
C THR A 701 -8.89 11.41 -29.25
N LEU A 702 -8.77 12.49 -28.48
CA LEU A 702 -7.54 12.82 -27.74
C LEU A 702 -7.82 12.68 -26.25
N CYS A 703 -6.89 12.07 -25.54
CA CYS A 703 -6.95 11.89 -24.09
C CYS A 703 -5.76 12.61 -23.45
N ALA A 704 -5.97 13.15 -22.26
CA ALA A 704 -4.90 13.65 -21.40
C ALA A 704 -5.35 13.46 -19.95
N SER A 705 -4.44 13.15 -19.03
CA SER A 705 -4.81 12.90 -17.63
C SER A 705 -4.02 13.85 -16.73
N PRO A 706 -4.67 14.70 -15.92
CA PRO A 706 -3.96 15.51 -14.95
C PRO A 706 -3.51 14.66 -13.75
N ALA A 707 -2.55 15.18 -13.00
CA ALA A 707 -2.06 14.49 -11.81
C ALA A 707 -3.16 14.35 -10.74
N GLN A 708 -3.29 13.16 -10.15
CA GLN A 708 -4.37 12.83 -9.21
C GLN A 708 -4.23 13.56 -7.86
N GLY A 709 -5.30 13.60 -7.07
CA GLY A 709 -5.31 14.16 -5.70
C GLY A 709 -5.67 15.64 -5.60
N ILE A 710 -6.07 16.29 -6.69
CA ILE A 710 -6.43 17.73 -6.73
C ILE A 710 -7.88 17.91 -7.19
N ALA A 711 -8.73 18.48 -6.33
CA ALA A 711 -10.14 18.71 -6.63
C ALA A 711 -10.39 20.05 -7.36
N GLY A 712 -11.50 20.11 -8.12
CA GLY A 712 -12.01 21.37 -8.69
C GLY A 712 -11.16 21.97 -9.81
N VAL A 713 -10.50 21.12 -10.60
CA VAL A 713 -9.64 21.55 -11.71
C VAL A 713 -10.49 21.90 -12.93
N GLN A 714 -10.41 23.15 -13.39
CA GLN A 714 -10.99 23.58 -14.66
C GLN A 714 -10.06 23.19 -15.80
N PHE A 715 -10.60 22.73 -16.93
CA PHE A 715 -9.82 22.42 -18.11
C PHE A 715 -10.42 23.00 -19.40
N GLN A 716 -9.55 23.26 -20.37
CA GLN A 716 -9.87 23.80 -21.69
C GLN A 716 -8.89 23.27 -22.74
N TRP A 717 -9.39 22.53 -23.73
CA TRP A 717 -8.61 22.13 -24.91
C TRP A 717 -8.37 23.30 -25.85
N LEU A 718 -7.19 23.32 -26.44
CA LEU A 718 -6.64 24.35 -27.32
C LEU A 718 -6.26 23.70 -28.65
N ARG A 719 -6.51 24.38 -29.77
CA ARG A 719 -5.98 24.04 -31.10
C ARG A 719 -5.13 25.20 -31.59
N ASN A 720 -3.85 24.97 -31.84
CA ASN A 720 -2.85 25.99 -32.21
C ASN A 720 -2.84 27.16 -31.21
N GLY A 721 -2.99 26.87 -29.92
CA GLY A 721 -3.06 27.86 -28.83
C GLY A 721 -4.40 28.59 -28.68
N VAL A 722 -5.46 28.19 -29.40
CA VAL A 722 -6.79 28.82 -29.35
C VAL A 722 -7.82 27.87 -28.74
N ALA A 723 -8.62 28.35 -27.78
CA ALA A 723 -9.65 27.56 -27.10
C ALA A 723 -10.69 26.97 -28.06
N ILE A 724 -10.90 25.66 -27.95
CA ILE A 724 -11.89 24.91 -28.72
C ILE A 724 -13.24 24.94 -28.00
N GLN A 725 -14.33 25.11 -28.75
CA GLN A 725 -15.69 25.10 -28.21
C GLN A 725 -16.40 23.79 -28.59
N ASN A 726 -17.27 23.30 -27.72
CA ASN A 726 -18.16 22.19 -28.05
C ASN A 726 -19.15 22.61 -29.16
N GLY A 727 -19.45 21.72 -30.09
CA GLY A 727 -20.39 21.94 -31.19
C GLY A 727 -19.77 21.81 -32.59
N ALA A 728 -20.57 22.11 -33.62
CA ALA A 728 -20.17 21.97 -35.02
C ALA A 728 -19.11 23.00 -35.43
N GLY A 729 -17.97 22.51 -35.96
CA GLY A 729 -16.86 23.33 -36.44
C GLY A 729 -15.82 23.70 -35.37
N GLY A 730 -16.10 23.54 -34.08
CA GLY A 730 -15.16 23.89 -33.01
C GLY A 730 -14.60 25.33 -33.17
N ALA A 731 -13.27 25.47 -33.12
CA ALA A 731 -12.56 26.76 -33.24
C ALA A 731 -12.44 27.31 -34.69
N SER A 732 -12.86 26.56 -35.72
CA SER A 732 -12.67 26.93 -37.14
C SER A 732 -13.93 26.63 -37.97
N ALA A 733 -14.43 27.62 -38.71
CA ALA A 733 -15.61 27.44 -39.55
C ALA A 733 -15.40 26.28 -40.55
N GLY A 734 -16.17 25.20 -40.38
CA GLY A 734 -16.15 24.05 -41.28
C GLY A 734 -15.57 22.75 -40.75
N GLY A 735 -15.04 22.67 -39.52
CA GLY A 735 -14.53 21.42 -38.90
C GLY A 735 -15.59 20.36 -38.52
N GLY A 736 -15.14 19.28 -37.87
CA GLY A 736 -15.97 18.23 -37.27
C GLY A 736 -16.78 18.72 -36.06
N VAL A 737 -17.58 17.83 -35.45
CA VAL A 737 -18.39 18.13 -34.26
C VAL A 737 -17.59 17.82 -33.01
N VAL A 738 -17.28 18.84 -32.22
CA VAL A 738 -16.46 18.71 -31.01
C VAL A 738 -17.31 18.47 -29.76
N SER A 739 -16.87 17.56 -28.90
CA SER A 739 -17.39 17.32 -27.56
C SER A 739 -16.25 17.10 -26.55
N GLY A 740 -16.44 17.49 -25.29
CA GLY A 740 -15.43 17.33 -24.24
C GLY A 740 -14.33 18.40 -24.25
N ALA A 741 -14.54 19.55 -24.90
CA ALA A 741 -13.51 20.58 -25.05
C ALA A 741 -13.19 21.36 -23.77
N SER A 742 -14.07 21.39 -22.78
CA SER A 742 -13.87 22.14 -21.54
C SER A 742 -14.78 21.62 -20.42
N GLY A 743 -14.39 21.81 -19.17
CA GLY A 743 -15.19 21.42 -18.01
C GLY A 743 -14.50 21.65 -16.68
N VAL A 744 -15.07 21.10 -15.62
CA VAL A 744 -14.47 21.00 -14.28
C VAL A 744 -14.40 19.52 -13.92
N VAL A 745 -13.24 19.06 -13.45
CA VAL A 745 -13.00 17.68 -13.06
C VAL A 745 -12.51 17.63 -11.60
N ASP A 746 -12.94 16.59 -10.90
CA ASP A 746 -12.41 16.24 -9.58
C ASP A 746 -11.43 15.07 -9.75
N LEU A 747 -10.14 15.35 -9.57
CA LEU A 747 -9.06 14.38 -9.79
C LEU A 747 -8.77 13.55 -8.53
N THR A 748 -9.73 13.48 -7.61
CA THR A 748 -9.70 12.50 -6.51
C THR A 748 -10.17 11.11 -6.94
N THR A 749 -10.67 10.95 -8.17
CA THR A 749 -11.34 9.72 -8.66
C THR A 749 -10.80 9.15 -9.98
N GLY A 750 -9.62 9.58 -10.46
CA GLY A 750 -8.99 8.95 -11.63
C GLY A 750 -9.45 9.46 -13.01
N ALA A 751 -10.24 10.54 -13.08
CA ALA A 751 -10.87 10.95 -14.34
C ALA A 751 -9.86 11.56 -15.35
N GLY A 752 -9.77 10.94 -16.54
CA GLY A 752 -9.07 11.50 -17.70
C GLY A 752 -9.89 12.59 -18.41
N LEU A 753 -9.20 13.49 -19.13
CA LEU A 753 -9.78 14.51 -19.99
C LEU A 753 -9.85 13.98 -21.41
N THR A 754 -11.05 13.91 -21.99
CA THR A 754 -11.24 13.39 -23.35
C THR A 754 -11.85 14.44 -24.25
N LEU A 755 -11.16 14.77 -25.35
CA LEU A 755 -11.70 15.53 -26.47
C LEU A 755 -12.11 14.57 -27.59
N SER A 756 -13.35 14.64 -28.05
CA SER A 756 -13.84 13.87 -29.19
C SER A 756 -14.29 14.80 -30.31
N ILE A 757 -13.85 14.51 -31.54
CA ILE A 757 -14.24 15.23 -32.76
C ILE A 757 -14.86 14.22 -33.72
N GLY A 758 -16.18 14.26 -33.89
CA GLY A 758 -16.90 13.40 -34.82
C GLY A 758 -16.95 13.99 -36.23
N GLY A 759 -16.74 13.17 -37.26
CA GLY A 759 -16.73 13.62 -38.65
C GLY A 759 -15.58 14.58 -38.94
N VAL A 760 -14.37 14.18 -38.54
CA VAL A 760 -13.13 14.97 -38.63
C VAL A 760 -12.89 15.42 -40.08
N LYS A 761 -12.39 16.64 -40.28
CA LYS A 761 -12.05 17.19 -41.59
C LYS A 761 -10.62 17.65 -41.64
N ALA A 762 -10.08 17.90 -42.84
CA ALA A 762 -8.70 18.41 -43.02
C ALA A 762 -8.41 19.66 -42.16
N SER A 763 -9.40 20.54 -41.96
CA SER A 763 -9.31 21.74 -41.10
C SER A 763 -9.17 21.44 -39.60
N ASP A 764 -9.34 20.19 -39.18
CA ASP A 764 -9.10 19.73 -37.81
C ASP A 764 -7.64 19.32 -37.57
N SER A 765 -6.76 19.38 -38.58
CA SER A 765 -5.32 19.20 -38.38
C SER A 765 -4.73 20.37 -37.59
N GLY A 766 -3.70 20.10 -36.78
CA GLY A 766 -2.98 21.11 -36.01
C GLY A 766 -2.41 20.58 -34.71
N ALA A 767 -1.83 21.48 -33.93
CA ALA A 767 -1.30 21.20 -32.61
C ALA A 767 -2.42 21.31 -31.57
N TYR A 768 -2.61 20.29 -30.72
CA TYR A 768 -3.63 20.25 -29.68
C TYR A 768 -2.98 20.17 -28.31
N SER A 769 -3.40 21.04 -27.40
CA SER A 769 -2.99 21.00 -26.00
C SER A 769 -4.21 21.16 -25.10
N VAL A 770 -4.06 20.87 -23.81
CA VAL A 770 -5.09 21.14 -22.80
C VAL A 770 -4.51 22.00 -21.69
N ALA A 771 -5.16 23.14 -21.44
CA ALA A 771 -4.85 24.00 -20.32
C ALA A 771 -5.74 23.63 -19.13
N ILE A 772 -5.17 23.60 -17.93
CA ILE A 772 -5.85 23.32 -16.68
C ILE A 772 -5.55 24.40 -15.64
N SER A 773 -6.50 24.65 -14.74
CA SER A 773 -6.32 25.64 -13.67
C SER A 773 -7.21 25.38 -12.47
N ASN A 774 -6.76 25.87 -11.32
CA ASN A 774 -7.57 26.01 -10.11
C ASN A 774 -7.20 27.33 -9.39
N SER A 775 -7.63 27.50 -8.15
CA SER A 775 -7.29 28.68 -7.36
C SER A 775 -5.81 28.79 -6.98
N CYS A 776 -5.04 27.71 -7.09
CA CYS A 776 -3.64 27.63 -6.71
C CYS A 776 -2.69 27.88 -7.89
N GLY A 777 -3.11 27.56 -9.12
CA GLY A 777 -2.33 27.85 -10.32
C GLY A 777 -2.90 27.26 -11.61
N SER A 778 -2.07 27.19 -12.65
CA SER A 778 -2.44 26.67 -13.96
C SER A 778 -1.28 25.93 -14.62
N GLY A 779 -1.61 24.91 -15.43
CA GLY A 779 -0.68 24.17 -16.28
C GLY A 779 -1.23 24.01 -17.69
N GLU A 780 -0.37 23.67 -18.65
CA GLU A 780 -0.77 23.32 -20.02
C GLU A 780 0.01 22.08 -20.44
N SER A 781 -0.65 21.15 -21.14
CA SER A 781 -0.01 19.96 -21.70
C SER A 781 1.02 20.32 -22.77
N ALA A 782 1.93 19.40 -23.06
CA ALA A 782 2.60 19.39 -24.35
C ALA A 782 1.57 19.33 -25.49
N ALA A 783 1.94 19.86 -26.65
CA ALA A 783 1.07 19.86 -27.80
C ALA A 783 1.20 18.58 -28.61
N ALA A 784 0.08 17.86 -28.78
CA ALA A 784 -0.07 16.74 -29.69
C ALA A 784 -0.27 17.22 -31.13
N SER A 785 0.47 16.65 -32.07
CA SER A 785 0.28 16.86 -33.49
C SER A 785 -0.84 15.98 -34.01
N VAL A 786 -1.91 16.61 -34.51
CA VAL A 786 -2.98 15.90 -35.23
C VAL A 786 -2.84 16.15 -36.72
N THR A 787 -2.70 15.06 -37.47
CA THR A 787 -2.73 15.09 -38.94
C THR A 787 -3.98 14.41 -39.44
N VAL A 788 -4.82 15.15 -40.17
CA VAL A 788 -6.01 14.58 -40.80
C VAL A 788 -5.71 14.28 -42.26
N GLY A 789 -5.60 12.99 -42.57
CA GLY A 789 -5.45 12.51 -43.94
C GLY A 789 -6.79 12.58 -44.70
N THR A 790 -6.71 12.83 -46.01
CA THR A 790 -7.79 12.50 -46.92
C THR A 790 -7.81 10.98 -47.06
N PHE A 791 -8.88 10.33 -46.59
CA PHE A 791 -9.14 8.93 -46.94
C PHE A 791 -9.19 8.85 -48.46
N CYS A 792 -8.28 8.08 -49.03
CA CYS A 792 -8.26 7.81 -50.45
C CYS A 792 -8.83 6.41 -50.66
N PRO A 793 -10.13 6.26 -50.96
CA PRO A 793 -10.71 4.94 -51.09
C PRO A 793 -10.09 4.11 -52.24
N ALA A 794 -9.33 4.76 -53.14
CA ALA A 794 -8.53 4.09 -54.16
C ALA A 794 -7.18 3.53 -53.68
N ASP A 795 -6.70 3.89 -52.48
CA ASP A 795 -5.56 3.25 -51.80
C ASP A 795 -6.09 2.03 -51.02
N PHE A 796 -6.40 0.98 -51.78
CA PHE A 796 -7.11 -0.20 -51.30
C PHE A 796 -6.26 -1.03 -50.33
N ASN A 797 -4.93 -1.03 -50.52
CA ASN A 797 -3.99 -1.77 -49.67
C ASN A 797 -3.49 -0.94 -48.47
N ARG A 798 -3.78 0.37 -48.45
CA ARG A 798 -3.46 1.33 -47.39
C ARG A 798 -1.98 1.57 -47.19
N ASP A 799 -1.19 1.50 -48.26
CA ASP A 799 0.25 1.75 -48.25
C ASP A 799 0.62 3.23 -48.46
N GLY A 800 -0.39 4.09 -48.70
CA GLY A 800 -0.23 5.52 -48.91
C GLY A 800 -0.04 5.93 -50.36
N PHE A 801 -0.09 5.00 -51.32
CA PHE A 801 0.06 5.27 -52.74
C PHE A 801 -1.00 4.57 -53.59
N VAL A 802 -1.84 5.31 -54.31
CA VAL A 802 -2.75 4.74 -55.31
C VAL A 802 -1.94 4.22 -56.51
N ASN A 803 -1.82 2.90 -56.63
CA ASN A 803 -1.02 2.28 -57.68
C ASN A 803 -1.63 0.94 -58.16
N GLY A 804 -0.99 0.29 -59.14
CA GLY A 804 -1.53 -0.94 -59.75
C GLY A 804 -1.86 -2.06 -58.76
N ASN A 805 -1.19 -2.11 -57.60
CA ASN A 805 -1.48 -3.11 -56.57
C ASN A 805 -2.86 -2.90 -55.93
N ASP A 806 -3.31 -1.64 -55.76
CA ASP A 806 -4.63 -1.33 -55.21
C ASP A 806 -5.74 -1.73 -56.16
N TYR A 807 -5.53 -1.48 -57.45
CA TYR A 807 -6.45 -1.88 -58.50
C TYR A 807 -6.59 -3.40 -58.56
N ASP A 808 -5.47 -4.13 -58.52
CA ASP A 808 -5.47 -5.59 -58.56
C ASP A 808 -6.18 -6.19 -57.33
N LEU A 809 -5.95 -5.63 -56.14
CA LEU A 809 -6.61 -6.07 -54.91
C LEU A 809 -8.10 -5.71 -54.87
N PHE A 810 -8.50 -4.54 -55.35
CA PHE A 810 -9.91 -4.18 -55.49
C PHE A 810 -10.62 -5.07 -56.50
N ALA A 811 -10.03 -5.29 -57.68
CA ALA A 811 -10.59 -6.16 -58.70
C ALA A 811 -10.78 -7.60 -58.20
N GLU A 812 -9.81 -8.12 -57.45
CA GLU A 812 -9.91 -9.42 -56.80
C GLU A 812 -11.04 -9.46 -55.76
N ALA A 813 -11.16 -8.44 -54.90
CA ALA A 813 -12.23 -8.34 -53.92
C ALA A 813 -13.62 -8.19 -54.57
N PHE A 814 -13.70 -7.45 -55.68
CA PHE A 814 -14.90 -7.24 -56.48
C PHE A 814 -15.38 -8.54 -57.13
N ASP A 815 -14.46 -9.30 -57.76
CA ASP A 815 -14.75 -10.59 -58.37
C ASP A 815 -15.21 -11.64 -57.34
N GLN A 816 -14.76 -11.50 -56.09
CA GLN A 816 -15.19 -12.34 -54.96
C GLN A 816 -16.52 -11.88 -54.32
N GLY A 817 -17.07 -10.73 -54.73
CA GLY A 817 -18.25 -10.13 -54.10
C GLY A 817 -18.02 -9.75 -52.64
N SER A 818 -16.77 -9.44 -52.27
CA SER A 818 -16.38 -9.07 -50.91
C SER A 818 -16.99 -7.74 -50.51
N GLN A 819 -17.49 -7.63 -49.28
CA GLN A 819 -17.97 -6.35 -48.75
C GLN A 819 -16.88 -5.26 -48.69
N ALA A 820 -15.60 -5.64 -48.80
CA ALA A 820 -14.51 -4.69 -48.97
C ALA A 820 -14.55 -3.93 -50.31
N ALA A 821 -15.24 -4.47 -51.32
CA ALA A 821 -15.42 -3.86 -52.64
C ALA A 821 -16.78 -3.15 -52.80
N ASP A 822 -17.58 -3.04 -51.73
CA ASP A 822 -18.80 -2.22 -51.67
C ASP A 822 -18.41 -0.76 -51.47
N PHE A 823 -18.10 -0.09 -52.57
CA PHE A 823 -17.42 1.20 -52.59
C PHE A 823 -18.37 2.38 -52.29
N ASP A 824 -19.66 2.24 -52.64
CA ASP A 824 -20.69 3.23 -52.27
C ASP A 824 -21.40 2.92 -50.93
N LEU A 825 -21.02 1.79 -50.29
CA LEU A 825 -21.49 1.32 -48.99
C LEU A 825 -23.00 1.07 -48.93
N ASN A 826 -23.62 0.73 -50.07
CA ASN A 826 -25.06 0.45 -50.14
C ASN A 826 -25.42 -1.00 -49.73
N GLY A 827 -24.42 -1.84 -49.45
CA GLY A 827 -24.56 -3.24 -49.06
C GLY A 827 -24.51 -4.22 -50.23
N PHE A 828 -24.28 -3.77 -51.46
CA PHE A 828 -24.27 -4.60 -52.67
C PHE A 828 -23.09 -4.28 -53.58
N VAL A 829 -22.17 -5.23 -53.75
CA VAL A 829 -21.06 -5.14 -54.72
C VAL A 829 -21.60 -5.32 -56.13
N ASN A 830 -21.56 -4.26 -56.94
CA ASN A 830 -22.09 -4.22 -58.29
C ASN A 830 -21.30 -3.25 -59.20
N GLY A 831 -21.65 -3.18 -60.49
CA GLY A 831 -20.90 -2.37 -61.47
C GLY A 831 -20.70 -0.90 -61.08
N ASN A 832 -21.60 -0.30 -60.29
CA ASN A 832 -21.43 1.07 -59.81
C ASN A 832 -20.24 1.20 -58.84
N ASP A 833 -19.98 0.20 -57.99
CA ASP A 833 -18.83 0.22 -57.08
C ASP A 833 -17.51 0.20 -57.84
N TYR A 834 -17.49 -0.56 -58.93
CA TYR A 834 -16.34 -0.62 -59.82
C TYR A 834 -16.10 0.70 -60.54
N ASP A 835 -17.16 1.31 -61.07
CA ASP A 835 -17.08 2.62 -61.74
C ASP A 835 -16.60 3.71 -60.77
N LEU A 836 -17.09 3.71 -59.53
CA LEU A 836 -16.67 4.67 -58.49
C LEU A 836 -15.23 4.44 -58.02
N PHE A 837 -14.80 3.20 -57.86
CA PHE A 837 -13.41 2.88 -57.56
C PHE A 837 -12.49 3.31 -58.71
N ALA A 838 -12.85 3.00 -59.96
CA ALA A 838 -12.05 3.37 -61.13
C ALA A 838 -11.93 4.88 -61.29
N GLU A 839 -13.02 5.63 -61.05
CA GLU A 839 -13.00 7.09 -61.06
C GLU A 839 -12.07 7.64 -59.98
N ALA A 840 -12.12 7.11 -58.75
CA ALA A 840 -11.24 7.50 -57.65
C ALA A 840 -9.77 7.11 -57.88
N PHE A 841 -9.55 5.97 -58.54
CA PHE A 841 -8.23 5.45 -58.89
C PHE A 841 -7.54 6.32 -59.96
N ASP A 842 -8.28 6.73 -60.99
CA ASP A 842 -7.76 7.53 -62.10
C ASP A 842 -7.34 8.95 -61.68
N VAL A 843 -8.00 9.53 -60.67
CA VAL A 843 -7.61 10.83 -60.11
C VAL A 843 -6.49 10.73 -59.08
N GLY A 844 -6.21 9.52 -58.56
CA GLY A 844 -5.17 9.28 -57.56
C GLY A 844 -5.49 9.94 -56.22
N CYS A 845 -6.78 9.90 -55.83
CA CYS A 845 -7.48 10.76 -54.86
C CYS A 845 -7.98 12.10 -55.48
#